data_AF-A0A7T4PLQ5-F1
#
_entry.id   AF-A0A7T4PLQ5-F1
#
_cell.length_a   1.000
_cell.length_b   1.000
_cell.length_c   1.000
_cell.angle_alpha   90.00
_cell.angle_beta   90.00
_cell.angle_gamma   90.00
#
_symmetry.space_group_name_H-M   'P 1'
#
loop_
_entity.id
_entity.type
_entity.pdbx_description
1 polymer ?
#
loop_
_entity_poly.entity_id
_entity_poly.type
_entity_poly.pdbx_seq_one_letter_code
_entity_poly.pdbx_strand_id
1 'polypeptide(L)'
;MTSTGNESKKPSPPPRYNNTIPPVFAALPGRKLALDFYMAAFPREILPRLQRAWDSNPKSRSRYLPTRGLRELVECVGAGILAVGDDLSADAWLYALCPPQNQLALQIALETWITTEVAPHQSDVDWPSCIKAAFPLEWSPTTLDLLGHGKAPNDTARPRPHVYRLLASYLATRWIEKKWVLPGHKQNETTVLGTIGDRGQRSVYLWPPRELTDDGAFGLWTHQTTFRVTTMPHDDRLLIRATPHITRFGGTMPVYLPRRSPDKPPTATVLLHVPGGVLSGMEYPQFLRAPVVATGRADEMTWRWTPGIARMLPSLPTSHLYPDPNAVREDPRAYNGLGRDDRTKKDPVALLLHTTGYTYLLDESDGETGRKSAGHPAETGLQPIDHLLLFEQLKETLPGLHLEPVDAIGKIPQRRAPRLEPAAPGAVYRLELGHTAPGTYEAVHLALTGLLGYTHVDHRSETGHDVHVYRGATEVHLRLYNPDTLVSGTPWPTEKTSEERTETRRQHRAERTRALRVALPDEAQLIGALMEIGKPASFSAAHQDDPKPLLKKVLPTLGRHVQCLHPVTRTANPDAKKDGAKPFQNSQIRRDDVERAASAVRDILRSVGHLPQLPRPRGITGSFELAAVHLARSRGGLVPLLLRANTDGMVTAQLAPTSSNLNEAPMPLVDLPKALVEGRGRVRARDRAQLVDFLTHALALDSTADRLLIARAHTLRNREIWSWLQNDHIAPDALVLPGIDCSSAESVSRRTPTDLPGLRIVRINDDSDEIPLVFGMNPLEESDAESADAPAQGAVVSGENPPDQPETSSPDNVLPYEWGRYSGLIPWNDRTYLAVNPRPDTHQLSKSVSKYLGDDRDVTRHGANPRSLEIHISFQQPTDNTTDLAAYVNGLRRCHMHTATPTRLPYLLHLARLMEEYIE
;
A
#
# COMPACT_ATOMS: atom_id res chain seq x y z
N MET A 1 15.20 55.56 24.79
CA MET A 1 15.02 54.17 25.24
C MET A 1 14.55 53.35 24.06
N THR A 2 15.48 52.64 23.43
CA THR A 2 15.32 51.91 22.17
C THR A 2 14.84 50.49 22.46
N SER A 3 13.72 50.12 21.85
CA SER A 3 13.07 48.81 21.91
C SER A 3 13.81 47.84 20.99
N THR A 4 14.42 46.81 21.56
CA THR A 4 14.98 45.66 20.83
C THR A 4 13.86 44.70 20.43
N GLY A 5 13.47 44.77 19.17
CA GLY A 5 12.56 43.81 18.55
C GLY A 5 13.23 42.44 18.42
N ASN A 6 12.58 41.42 18.97
CA ASN A 6 12.94 40.01 18.78
C ASN A 6 12.56 39.63 17.33
N GLU A 7 13.50 39.74 16.38
CA GLU A 7 13.33 39.17 15.05
C GLU A 7 13.29 37.65 15.17
N SER A 8 12.07 37.09 15.09
CA SER A 8 11.89 35.67 14.86
C SER A 8 12.63 35.28 13.58
N LYS A 9 13.74 34.54 13.71
CA LYS A 9 14.48 33.97 12.58
C LYS A 9 13.49 33.29 11.64
N LYS A 10 13.32 33.83 10.43
CA LYS A 10 12.57 33.15 9.37
C LYS A 10 13.17 31.75 9.21
N PRO A 11 12.37 30.68 9.21
CA PRO A 11 12.89 29.34 9.01
C PRO A 11 13.63 29.30 7.67
N SER A 12 14.87 28.80 7.69
CA SER A 12 15.67 28.61 6.50
C SER A 12 14.86 27.83 5.45
N PRO A 13 14.90 28.23 4.17
CA PRO A 13 14.20 27.47 3.13
C PRO A 13 14.69 26.02 3.14
N PRO A 14 13.81 25.04 2.88
CA PRO A 14 14.21 23.64 2.86
C PRO A 14 15.35 23.43 1.84
N PRO A 15 16.32 22.54 2.13
CA PRO A 15 17.47 22.31 1.27
C PRO A 15 17.00 21.92 -0.13
N ARG A 16 17.54 22.61 -1.14
CA ARG A 16 17.29 22.30 -2.54
C ARG A 16 18.33 21.29 -2.98
N TYR A 17 17.90 20.05 -3.19
CA TYR A 17 18.75 19.08 -3.87
C TYR A 17 18.80 19.44 -5.37
N ASN A 18 19.93 19.24 -6.05
CA ASN A 18 20.06 19.44 -7.50
C ASN A 18 19.97 18.09 -8.23
N ASN A 19 20.41 17.02 -7.56
CA ASN A 19 20.36 15.66 -8.08
C ASN A 19 19.38 14.80 -7.29
N THR A 20 19.11 13.62 -7.84
CA THR A 20 18.35 12.57 -7.18
C THR A 20 19.03 11.23 -7.36
N ILE A 21 18.94 10.37 -6.35
CA ILE A 21 19.56 9.05 -6.36
C ILE A 21 18.48 7.96 -6.19
N PRO A 22 18.36 7.02 -7.13
CA PRO A 22 17.58 5.80 -6.95
C PRO A 22 18.45 4.69 -6.33
N PRO A 23 18.19 4.20 -5.10
CA PRO A 23 18.95 3.10 -4.52
C PRO A 23 18.55 1.76 -5.15
N VAL A 24 19.00 1.54 -6.38
CA VAL A 24 18.72 0.39 -7.24
C VAL A 24 19.99 0.00 -7.97
N PHE A 25 20.16 -1.29 -8.25
CA PHE A 25 21.28 -1.83 -9.00
C PHE A 25 20.82 -2.33 -10.36
N ALA A 26 21.63 -2.17 -11.40
CA ALA A 26 21.37 -2.66 -12.75
C ALA A 26 22.40 -3.73 -13.12
N ALA A 27 21.96 -4.77 -13.84
CA ALA A 27 22.89 -5.72 -14.42
C ALA A 27 23.74 -5.06 -15.51
N LEU A 28 25.05 -5.33 -15.49
CA LEU A 28 25.97 -4.86 -16.51
C LEU A 28 25.61 -5.43 -17.89
N PRO A 29 25.57 -4.59 -18.95
CA PRO A 29 25.25 -5.03 -20.30
C PRO A 29 26.16 -6.18 -20.76
N GLY A 30 25.55 -7.24 -21.29
CA GLY A 30 26.26 -8.40 -21.85
C GLY A 30 26.96 -9.32 -20.85
N ARG A 31 26.96 -9.00 -19.54
CA ARG A 31 27.53 -9.86 -18.51
C ARG A 31 26.54 -10.97 -18.13
N LYS A 32 27.10 -12.12 -17.74
CA LYS A 32 26.34 -13.29 -17.31
C LYS A 32 26.72 -13.64 -15.88
N LEU A 33 25.76 -14.15 -15.14
CA LEU A 33 25.98 -14.77 -13.84
C LEU A 33 25.56 -16.23 -13.95
N ALA A 34 26.42 -17.02 -14.58
CA ALA A 34 26.21 -18.45 -14.77
C ALA A 34 26.48 -19.19 -13.46
N LEU A 35 25.48 -19.91 -12.97
CA LEU A 35 25.54 -20.65 -11.72
C LEU A 35 24.91 -22.02 -11.90
N ASP A 36 25.48 -22.99 -11.20
CA ASP A 36 24.97 -24.35 -11.21
C ASP A 36 23.85 -24.51 -10.19
N PHE A 37 22.75 -25.08 -10.64
CA PHE A 37 21.57 -25.41 -9.85
C PHE A 37 21.17 -26.86 -10.11
N TYR A 38 20.32 -27.38 -9.23
CA TYR A 38 19.62 -28.62 -9.45
C TYR A 38 18.13 -28.32 -9.64
N MET A 39 17.56 -28.92 -10.67
CA MET A 39 16.14 -28.82 -10.99
C MET A 39 15.47 -30.19 -10.87
N ALA A 40 14.25 -30.20 -10.35
CA ALA A 40 13.40 -31.37 -10.39
C ALA A 40 12.08 -31.04 -11.10
N ALA A 41 11.67 -31.90 -12.03
CA ALA A 41 10.36 -31.84 -12.67
C ALA A 41 9.28 -32.36 -11.71
N PHE A 42 8.03 -31.92 -11.91
CA PHE A 42 6.90 -32.56 -11.25
C PHE A 42 6.67 -33.97 -11.84
N PRO A 43 6.26 -34.98 -11.07
CA PRO A 43 5.99 -36.32 -11.60
C PRO A 43 4.90 -36.30 -12.67
N ARG A 44 5.28 -36.37 -13.95
CA ARG A 44 4.35 -36.20 -15.07
C ARG A 44 3.28 -37.28 -15.14
N GLU A 45 3.60 -38.48 -14.69
CA GLU A 45 2.72 -39.64 -14.72
C GLU A 45 1.45 -39.46 -13.87
N ILE A 46 1.52 -38.68 -12.78
CA ILE A 46 0.37 -38.47 -11.89
C ILE A 46 -0.53 -37.31 -12.37
N LEU A 47 -0.02 -36.37 -13.18
CA LEU A 47 -0.76 -35.17 -13.59
C LEU A 47 -2.13 -35.45 -14.24
N PRO A 48 -2.26 -36.39 -15.21
CA PRO A 48 -3.57 -36.68 -15.80
C PRO A 48 -4.58 -37.24 -14.80
N ARG A 49 -4.09 -37.95 -13.76
CA ARG A 49 -4.94 -38.46 -12.68
C ARG A 49 -5.38 -37.32 -11.75
N LEU A 50 -4.47 -36.40 -11.42
CA LEU A 50 -4.78 -35.22 -10.60
C LEU A 50 -5.77 -34.29 -11.29
N GLN A 51 -5.61 -34.05 -12.60
CA GLN A 51 -6.53 -33.22 -13.36
C GLN A 51 -7.94 -33.83 -13.36
N ARG A 52 -8.07 -35.13 -13.63
CA ARG A 52 -9.37 -35.83 -13.53
C ARG A 52 -9.99 -35.74 -12.13
N ALA A 53 -9.17 -35.90 -11.09
CA ALA A 53 -9.65 -35.79 -9.71
C ALA A 53 -10.15 -34.36 -9.41
N TRP A 54 -9.41 -33.34 -9.85
CA TRP A 54 -9.80 -31.93 -9.70
C TRP A 54 -11.07 -31.57 -10.47
N ASP A 55 -11.19 -32.04 -11.72
CA ASP A 55 -12.37 -31.81 -12.55
C ASP A 55 -13.63 -32.46 -11.95
N SER A 56 -13.45 -33.57 -11.21
CA SER A 56 -14.54 -34.23 -10.47
C SER A 56 -14.85 -33.61 -9.10
N ASN A 57 -14.05 -32.66 -8.61
CA ASN A 57 -14.22 -32.08 -7.29
C ASN A 57 -15.42 -31.12 -7.26
N PRO A 58 -16.47 -31.38 -6.46
CA PRO A 58 -17.67 -30.53 -6.41
C PRO A 58 -17.40 -29.12 -5.88
N LYS A 59 -16.26 -28.90 -5.20
CA LYS A 59 -15.83 -27.58 -4.71
C LYS A 59 -14.95 -26.83 -5.70
N SER A 60 -14.51 -27.46 -6.80
CA SER A 60 -13.70 -26.81 -7.82
C SER A 60 -14.49 -25.69 -8.50
N ARG A 61 -13.83 -24.54 -8.70
CA ARG A 61 -14.38 -23.37 -9.42
C ARG A 61 -13.49 -22.94 -10.59
N SER A 62 -12.44 -23.70 -10.87
CA SER A 62 -11.39 -23.37 -11.83
C SER A 62 -11.04 -24.62 -12.63
N ARG A 63 -10.75 -24.47 -13.92
CA ARG A 63 -10.21 -25.55 -14.76
C ARG A 63 -8.76 -25.91 -14.42
N TYR A 64 -8.08 -25.05 -13.66
CA TYR A 64 -6.67 -25.22 -13.28
C TYR A 64 -6.54 -25.76 -11.86
N LEU A 65 -5.57 -26.66 -11.67
CA LEU A 65 -5.17 -27.17 -10.36
C LEU A 65 -4.82 -26.03 -9.38
N PRO A 66 -5.11 -26.20 -8.07
CA PRO A 66 -4.83 -25.18 -7.06
C PRO A 66 -3.35 -25.21 -6.62
N THR A 67 -2.42 -24.86 -7.52
CA THR A 67 -0.96 -24.97 -7.28
C THR A 67 -0.42 -24.02 -6.20
N ARG A 68 -1.17 -22.96 -5.86
CA ARG A 68 -0.82 -22.06 -4.75
C ARG A 68 -0.72 -22.81 -3.42
N GLY A 69 -1.64 -23.72 -3.11
CA GLY A 69 -1.62 -24.49 -1.87
C GLY A 69 -0.40 -25.41 -1.78
N LEU A 70 -0.04 -26.05 -2.90
CA LEU A 70 1.18 -26.87 -3.00
C LEU A 70 2.43 -26.04 -2.74
N ARG A 71 2.53 -24.87 -3.36
CA ARG A 71 3.66 -23.95 -3.14
C ARG A 71 3.77 -23.53 -1.68
N GLU A 72 2.65 -23.14 -1.06
CA GLU A 72 2.63 -22.76 0.36
C GLU A 72 3.10 -23.93 1.26
N LEU A 73 2.69 -25.16 0.96
CA LEU A 73 3.16 -26.35 1.71
C LEU A 73 4.65 -26.64 1.49
N VAL A 74 5.16 -26.52 0.26
CA VAL A 74 6.60 -26.67 -0.01
C VAL A 74 7.41 -25.60 0.73
N GLU A 75 6.93 -24.36 0.79
CA GLU A 75 7.55 -23.28 1.57
C GLU A 75 7.51 -23.53 3.10
N CYS A 76 6.58 -24.36 3.59
CA CYS A 76 6.55 -24.79 5.00
C CYS A 76 7.60 -25.89 5.30
N VAL A 77 7.98 -26.70 4.31
CA VAL A 77 8.89 -27.85 4.55
C VAL A 77 10.27 -27.69 3.93
N GLY A 78 10.44 -26.75 3.00
CA GLY A 78 11.60 -26.67 2.11
C GLY A 78 12.61 -25.61 2.51
N ALA A 79 13.77 -26.04 2.98
CA ALA A 79 14.88 -25.17 3.38
C ALA A 79 16.00 -25.07 2.34
N GLY A 80 16.21 -26.08 1.50
CA GLY A 80 17.12 -26.04 0.36
C GLY A 80 16.49 -25.57 -0.96
N ILE A 81 15.16 -25.38 -0.99
CA ILE A 81 14.43 -24.97 -2.19
C ILE A 81 14.51 -23.45 -2.34
N LEU A 82 15.14 -22.99 -3.42
CA LEU A 82 15.26 -21.57 -3.74
C LEU A 82 14.03 -20.99 -4.43
N ALA A 83 13.29 -21.83 -5.16
CA ALA A 83 12.08 -21.46 -5.88
C ALA A 83 11.19 -22.68 -6.18
N VAL A 84 9.89 -22.42 -6.22
CA VAL A 84 8.84 -23.37 -6.62
C VAL A 84 8.13 -22.82 -7.85
N GLY A 85 8.02 -23.63 -8.90
CA GLY A 85 7.32 -23.31 -10.14
C GLY A 85 5.81 -23.50 -10.00
N ASP A 86 5.05 -22.59 -10.60
CA ASP A 86 3.58 -22.62 -10.54
C ASP A 86 2.95 -23.52 -11.63
N ASP A 87 3.70 -23.85 -12.68
CA ASP A 87 3.30 -24.74 -13.78
C ASP A 87 3.91 -26.13 -13.57
N LEU A 88 3.07 -27.09 -13.21
CA LEU A 88 3.49 -28.47 -12.94
C LEU A 88 3.85 -29.24 -14.22
N SER A 89 3.48 -28.75 -15.40
CA SER A 89 3.83 -29.40 -16.67
C SER A 89 5.23 -29.04 -17.18
N ALA A 90 5.78 -27.93 -16.68
CA ALA A 90 7.12 -27.45 -17.03
C ALA A 90 8.20 -28.48 -16.69
N ASP A 91 9.33 -28.41 -17.40
CA ASP A 91 10.51 -29.25 -17.11
C ASP A 91 11.11 -28.97 -15.71
N ALA A 92 10.68 -27.89 -15.07
CA ALA A 92 11.22 -27.39 -13.82
C ALA A 92 10.11 -27.00 -12.85
N TRP A 93 9.92 -27.84 -11.84
CA TRP A 93 9.02 -27.55 -10.73
C TRP A 93 9.79 -27.00 -9.52
N LEU A 94 10.90 -27.61 -9.13
CA LEU A 94 11.71 -27.17 -7.99
C LEU A 94 13.11 -26.77 -8.42
N TYR A 95 13.68 -25.78 -7.72
CA TYR A 95 15.05 -25.33 -7.89
C TYR A 95 15.79 -25.35 -6.54
N ALA A 96 16.99 -25.90 -6.52
CA ALA A 96 17.85 -25.96 -5.34
C ALA A 96 19.33 -25.76 -5.70
N LEU A 97 20.17 -25.36 -4.73
CA LEU A 97 21.64 -25.32 -4.91
C LEU A 97 22.26 -26.71 -4.87
N CYS A 98 21.65 -27.62 -4.11
CA CYS A 98 22.05 -29.02 -4.02
C CYS A 98 20.79 -29.90 -3.97
N PRO A 99 20.85 -31.16 -4.43
CA PRO A 99 19.74 -32.08 -4.29
C PRO A 99 19.43 -32.33 -2.79
N PRO A 100 18.15 -32.37 -2.39
CA PRO A 100 17.78 -32.74 -1.03
C PRO A 100 18.22 -34.17 -0.73
N GLN A 101 18.86 -34.38 0.43
CA GLN A 101 19.26 -35.71 0.90
C GLN A 101 18.04 -36.57 1.26
N ASN A 102 16.97 -35.94 1.75
CA ASN A 102 15.72 -36.59 2.09
C ASN A 102 14.53 -35.84 1.47
N GLN A 103 13.76 -36.53 0.62
CA GLN A 103 12.59 -35.96 -0.07
C GLN A 103 11.26 -36.26 0.62
N LEU A 104 11.26 -36.93 1.77
CA LEU A 104 10.05 -37.33 2.48
C LEU A 104 9.14 -36.14 2.79
N ALA A 105 9.70 -35.00 3.21
CA ALA A 105 8.86 -33.83 3.52
C ALA A 105 8.21 -33.23 2.27
N LEU A 106 8.87 -33.29 1.10
CA LEU A 106 8.27 -32.91 -0.19
C LEU A 106 7.17 -33.88 -0.60
N GLN A 107 7.39 -35.19 -0.39
CA GLN A 107 6.38 -36.24 -0.62
C GLN A 107 5.12 -35.98 0.23
N ILE A 108 5.28 -35.74 1.53
CA ILE A 108 4.16 -35.47 2.44
C ILE A 108 3.45 -34.16 2.09
N ALA A 109 4.19 -33.11 1.69
CA ALA A 109 3.58 -31.85 1.22
C ALA A 109 2.69 -32.10 -0.01
N LEU A 110 3.13 -32.94 -0.95
CA LEU A 110 2.36 -33.31 -2.13
C LEU A 110 1.12 -34.16 -1.77
N GLU A 111 1.29 -35.18 -0.92
CA GLU A 111 0.18 -36.00 -0.39
C GLU A 111 -0.88 -35.15 0.30
N THR A 112 -0.44 -34.22 1.13
CA THR A 112 -1.30 -33.30 1.86
C THR A 112 -2.07 -32.41 0.91
N TRP A 113 -1.40 -31.79 -0.07
CA TRP A 113 -2.05 -30.94 -1.06
C TRP A 113 -3.14 -31.69 -1.83
N ILE A 114 -2.84 -32.92 -2.27
CA ILE A 114 -3.78 -33.75 -3.04
C ILE A 114 -5.01 -34.09 -2.19
N THR A 115 -4.80 -34.56 -0.95
CA THR A 115 -5.90 -35.02 -0.07
C THR A 115 -6.69 -33.89 0.59
N THR A 116 -6.24 -32.64 0.51
CA THR A 116 -6.92 -31.49 1.12
C THR A 116 -7.54 -30.55 0.10
N GLU A 117 -6.87 -30.30 -1.02
CA GLU A 117 -7.29 -29.31 -2.01
C GLU A 117 -7.74 -29.95 -3.32
N VAL A 118 -6.98 -30.90 -3.86
CA VAL A 118 -7.24 -31.46 -5.20
C VAL A 118 -8.40 -32.45 -5.19
N ALA A 119 -8.28 -33.50 -4.38
CA ALA A 119 -9.15 -34.66 -4.34
C ALA A 119 -9.69 -34.97 -2.92
N PRO A 120 -10.16 -33.99 -2.13
CA PRO A 120 -10.65 -34.24 -0.78
C PRO A 120 -11.91 -35.13 -0.72
N HIS A 121 -12.59 -35.32 -1.84
CA HIS A 121 -13.78 -36.17 -1.99
C HIS A 121 -13.47 -37.63 -2.36
N GLN A 122 -12.23 -37.96 -2.73
CA GLN A 122 -11.82 -39.31 -3.14
C GLN A 122 -11.02 -39.98 -2.02
N SER A 123 -11.69 -40.42 -0.95
CA SER A 123 -11.05 -41.11 0.18
C SER A 123 -10.73 -42.59 -0.09
N ASP A 124 -11.27 -43.15 -1.16
CA ASP A 124 -11.12 -44.54 -1.61
C ASP A 124 -9.85 -44.78 -2.43
N VAL A 125 -9.21 -43.71 -2.92
CA VAL A 125 -7.96 -43.77 -3.67
C VAL A 125 -6.77 -43.71 -2.71
N ASP A 126 -5.88 -44.70 -2.81
CA ASP A 126 -4.59 -44.72 -2.09
C ASP A 126 -3.58 -43.75 -2.74
N TRP A 127 -3.82 -42.45 -2.53
CA TRP A 127 -2.92 -41.38 -2.97
C TRP A 127 -1.51 -41.51 -2.39
N PRO A 128 -1.30 -41.86 -1.09
CA PRO A 128 0.04 -42.08 -0.54
C PRO A 128 0.86 -43.09 -1.34
N SER A 129 0.30 -44.26 -1.67
CA SER A 129 1.04 -45.24 -2.49
C SER A 129 1.31 -44.75 -3.91
N CYS A 130 0.35 -44.04 -4.54
CA CYS A 130 0.56 -43.45 -5.87
C CYS A 130 1.71 -42.42 -5.87
N ILE A 131 1.81 -41.62 -4.83
CA ILE A 131 2.83 -40.57 -4.71
C ILE A 131 4.17 -41.18 -4.31
N LYS A 132 4.19 -42.15 -3.39
CA LYS A 132 5.40 -42.89 -3.04
C LYS A 132 6.03 -43.56 -4.25
N ALA A 133 5.24 -44.10 -5.17
CA ALA A 133 5.72 -44.68 -6.42
C ALA A 133 6.34 -43.64 -7.39
N ALA A 134 5.95 -42.38 -7.25
CA ALA A 134 6.45 -41.26 -8.05
C ALA A 134 7.70 -40.58 -7.45
N PHE A 135 8.23 -41.09 -6.32
CA PHE A 135 9.42 -40.61 -5.63
C PHE A 135 10.51 -41.69 -5.59
N PRO A 136 11.81 -41.32 -5.47
CA PRO A 136 12.34 -39.96 -5.36
C PRO A 136 12.25 -39.18 -6.68
N LEU A 137 12.14 -37.85 -6.59
CA LEU A 137 12.25 -36.98 -7.76
C LEU A 137 13.68 -37.06 -8.32
N GLU A 138 13.77 -37.07 -9.65
CA GLU A 138 15.04 -36.95 -10.36
C GLU A 138 15.51 -35.49 -10.34
N TRP A 139 16.73 -35.27 -9.83
CA TRP A 139 17.37 -33.95 -9.78
C TRP A 139 18.46 -33.87 -10.83
N SER A 140 18.25 -33.05 -11.86
CA SER A 140 19.23 -32.82 -12.91
C SER A 140 20.06 -31.56 -12.61
N PRO A 141 21.39 -31.61 -12.69
CA PRO A 141 22.21 -30.41 -12.67
C PRO A 141 21.94 -29.57 -13.91
N THR A 142 21.93 -28.25 -13.75
CA THR A 142 21.80 -27.29 -14.84
C THR A 142 22.63 -26.07 -14.54
N THR A 143 23.10 -25.38 -15.59
CA THR A 143 23.74 -24.07 -15.43
C THR A 143 22.78 -23.00 -15.94
N LEU A 144 22.36 -22.11 -15.05
CA LEU A 144 21.46 -21.01 -15.39
C LEU A 144 22.19 -19.68 -15.26
N ASP A 145 21.98 -18.81 -16.26
CA ASP A 145 22.38 -17.41 -16.17
C ASP A 145 21.31 -16.63 -15.39
N LEU A 146 21.66 -16.15 -14.20
CA LEU A 146 20.78 -15.35 -13.35
C LEU A 146 20.70 -13.87 -13.74
N LEU A 147 21.55 -13.40 -14.66
CA LEU A 147 21.40 -12.08 -15.28
C LEU A 147 20.84 -12.19 -16.70
N GLY A 148 20.56 -13.42 -17.17
CA GLY A 148 20.09 -13.68 -18.52
C GLY A 148 18.69 -13.09 -18.77
N HIS A 149 18.63 -12.05 -19.59
CA HIS A 149 17.39 -11.43 -20.03
C HIS A 149 17.41 -11.22 -21.53
N GLY A 150 16.22 -11.31 -22.14
CA GLY A 150 16.01 -10.83 -23.49
C GLY A 150 15.58 -9.37 -23.47
N LYS A 151 15.25 -8.87 -24.65
CA LYS A 151 14.69 -7.54 -24.85
C LYS A 151 13.29 -7.69 -25.44
N ALA A 152 12.30 -7.04 -24.84
CA ALA A 152 10.96 -6.97 -25.38
C ALA A 152 10.94 -6.04 -26.62
N PRO A 153 9.92 -6.11 -27.49
CA PRO A 153 9.84 -5.29 -28.70
C PRO A 153 9.85 -3.77 -28.45
N ASN A 154 9.52 -3.34 -27.23
CA ASN A 154 9.51 -1.95 -26.79
C ASN A 154 10.77 -1.55 -25.99
N ASP A 155 11.84 -2.34 -26.11
CA ASP A 155 13.10 -2.17 -25.40
C ASP A 155 13.11 -2.45 -23.90
N THR A 156 12.00 -2.86 -23.30
CA THR A 156 11.99 -3.28 -21.89
C THR A 156 12.77 -4.58 -21.69
N ALA A 157 13.55 -4.63 -20.61
CA ALA A 157 14.19 -5.86 -20.15
C ALA A 157 13.13 -6.96 -19.99
N ARG A 158 13.36 -8.12 -20.60
CA ARG A 158 12.50 -9.30 -20.50
C ARG A 158 13.25 -10.43 -19.81
N PRO A 159 13.32 -10.44 -18.47
CA PRO A 159 14.07 -11.45 -17.73
C PRO A 159 13.48 -12.83 -18.00
N ARG A 160 14.35 -13.84 -18.07
CA ARG A 160 13.88 -15.23 -18.17
C ARG A 160 13.07 -15.57 -16.90
N PRO A 161 12.05 -16.45 -16.97
CA PRO A 161 11.19 -16.74 -15.82
C PRO A 161 11.94 -17.16 -14.54
N HIS A 162 13.05 -17.90 -14.68
CA HIS A 162 13.87 -18.32 -13.55
C HIS A 162 14.63 -17.15 -12.89
N VAL A 163 14.93 -16.06 -13.59
CA VAL A 163 15.61 -14.89 -13.03
C VAL A 163 14.76 -14.23 -11.95
N TYR A 164 13.47 -14.02 -12.23
CA TYR A 164 12.52 -13.48 -11.23
C TYR A 164 12.41 -14.37 -9.99
N ARG A 165 12.57 -15.69 -10.16
CA ARG A 165 12.41 -16.67 -9.09
C ARG A 165 13.69 -16.88 -8.27
N LEU A 166 14.86 -16.82 -8.90
CA LEU A 166 16.13 -17.27 -8.31
C LEU A 166 17.07 -16.15 -7.92
N LEU A 167 17.14 -15.03 -8.67
CA LEU A 167 18.17 -14.01 -8.43
C LEU A 167 18.09 -13.42 -7.02
N ALA A 168 16.89 -13.07 -6.56
CA ALA A 168 16.71 -12.54 -5.20
C ALA A 168 17.08 -13.58 -4.13
N SER A 169 16.69 -14.85 -4.31
CA SER A 169 17.05 -15.94 -3.40
C SER A 169 18.55 -16.17 -3.36
N TYR A 170 19.23 -16.17 -4.52
CA TYR A 170 20.68 -16.31 -4.59
C TYR A 170 21.41 -15.15 -3.91
N LEU A 171 21.00 -13.90 -4.15
CA LEU A 171 21.60 -12.72 -3.48
C LEU A 171 21.44 -12.79 -1.96
N ALA A 172 20.26 -13.19 -1.48
CA ALA A 172 20.02 -13.39 -0.05
C ALA A 172 20.89 -14.52 0.54
N THR A 173 21.06 -15.64 -0.17
CA THR A 173 21.95 -16.73 0.27
C THR A 173 23.41 -16.28 0.29
N ARG A 174 23.87 -15.56 -0.75
CA ARG A 174 25.23 -15.00 -0.81
C ARG A 174 25.51 -14.04 0.33
N TRP A 175 24.52 -13.24 0.73
CA TRP A 175 24.62 -12.36 1.89
C TRP A 175 25.05 -13.14 3.14
N ILE A 176 24.42 -14.29 3.40
CA ILE A 176 24.72 -15.12 4.56
C ILE A 176 26.07 -15.81 4.40
N GLU A 177 26.35 -16.41 3.24
CA GLU A 177 27.62 -17.08 2.96
C GLU A 177 28.83 -16.15 3.17
N LYS A 178 28.72 -14.92 2.67
CA LYS A 178 29.76 -13.91 2.77
C LYS A 178 29.72 -13.14 4.08
N LYS A 179 28.77 -13.46 4.97
CA LYS A 179 28.55 -12.79 6.26
C LYS A 179 28.47 -11.28 6.11
N TRP A 180 27.76 -10.82 5.09
CA TRP A 180 27.49 -9.39 4.92
C TRP A 180 26.71 -8.89 6.14
N VAL A 181 27.11 -7.72 6.59
CA VAL A 181 26.56 -7.08 7.78
C VAL A 181 25.43 -6.16 7.34
N LEU A 182 24.28 -6.13 8.00
CA LEU A 182 23.28 -5.08 7.68
C LEU A 182 23.68 -3.77 8.39
N PRO A 183 23.29 -2.59 7.87
CA PRO A 183 23.41 -1.37 8.66
C PRO A 183 22.71 -1.56 10.01
N GLY A 184 23.31 -1.09 11.10
CA GLY A 184 22.78 -1.26 12.46
C GLY A 184 22.98 -2.64 13.10
N HIS A 185 23.74 -3.54 12.48
CA HIS A 185 24.11 -4.84 13.05
C HIS A 185 24.99 -4.71 14.29
N LYS A 186 24.64 -5.43 15.36
CA LYS A 186 25.41 -5.51 16.62
C LYS A 186 26.37 -6.71 16.61
N GLN A 187 27.39 -6.68 17.47
CA GLN A 187 28.51 -7.63 17.47
C GLN A 187 28.11 -9.13 17.63
N ASN A 188 26.96 -9.41 18.26
CA ASN A 188 26.46 -10.77 18.50
C ASN A 188 25.27 -11.15 17.61
N GLU A 189 24.92 -10.31 16.64
CA GLU A 189 23.86 -10.60 15.69
C GLU A 189 24.40 -11.42 14.50
N THR A 190 23.48 -12.08 13.83
CA THR A 190 23.68 -12.90 12.64
C THR A 190 22.58 -12.61 11.64
N THR A 191 22.63 -13.24 10.48
CA THR A 191 21.60 -13.11 9.44
C THR A 191 20.92 -14.45 9.18
N VAL A 192 19.61 -14.37 8.94
CA VAL A 192 18.74 -15.54 8.70
C VAL A 192 17.96 -15.30 7.41
N LEU A 193 17.82 -16.33 6.56
CA LEU A 193 17.02 -16.22 5.35
C LEU A 193 15.53 -16.08 5.71
N GLY A 194 14.89 -15.13 5.06
CA GLY A 194 13.45 -14.95 5.07
C GLY A 194 12.71 -16.01 4.28
N THR A 195 11.40 -15.81 4.13
CA THR A 195 10.54 -16.66 3.28
C THR A 195 10.61 -16.20 1.82
N ILE A 196 10.31 -17.09 0.86
CA ILE A 196 10.15 -16.69 -0.57
C ILE A 196 8.78 -16.01 -0.70
N GLY A 197 8.75 -14.83 -1.33
CA GLY A 197 7.50 -14.13 -1.60
C GLY A 197 6.85 -14.55 -2.92
N ASP A 198 5.53 -14.31 -3.06
CA ASP A 198 4.73 -14.67 -4.24
C ASP A 198 5.33 -14.21 -5.58
N ARG A 199 6.07 -13.08 -5.60
CA ARG A 199 6.67 -12.49 -6.82
C ARG A 199 8.18 -12.78 -6.95
N GLY A 200 8.68 -13.80 -6.25
CA GLY A 200 10.07 -14.24 -6.30
C GLY A 200 11.05 -13.38 -5.50
N GLN A 201 10.56 -12.44 -4.68
CA GLN A 201 11.41 -11.72 -3.74
C GLN A 201 11.87 -12.63 -2.59
N ARG A 202 13.07 -12.37 -2.04
CA ARG A 202 13.59 -13.04 -0.84
C ARG A 202 14.15 -11.99 0.11
N SER A 203 13.98 -12.21 1.41
CA SER A 203 14.48 -11.31 2.43
C SER A 203 15.61 -11.92 3.25
N VAL A 204 16.41 -11.06 3.87
CA VAL A 204 17.40 -11.39 4.90
C VAL A 204 17.00 -10.64 6.17
N TYR A 205 16.98 -11.35 7.30
CA TYR A 205 16.62 -10.83 8.61
C TYR A 205 17.84 -10.74 9.50
N LEU A 206 17.90 -9.72 10.36
CA LEU A 206 18.80 -9.76 11.51
C LEU A 206 18.26 -10.68 12.59
N TRP A 207 19.17 -11.43 13.21
CA TRP A 207 18.88 -12.41 14.23
C TRP A 207 19.88 -12.34 15.39
N PRO A 208 19.45 -12.42 16.65
CA PRO A 208 18.05 -12.51 17.11
C PRO A 208 17.29 -11.17 16.99
N PRO A 209 15.95 -11.16 17.07
CA PRO A 209 15.18 -9.93 17.15
C PRO A 209 15.47 -9.19 18.47
N ARG A 210 15.15 -7.90 18.52
CA ARG A 210 15.32 -7.04 19.69
C ARG A 210 13.99 -6.84 20.41
N GLU A 211 14.05 -6.70 21.73
CA GLU A 211 12.90 -6.38 22.56
C GLU A 211 12.58 -4.88 22.52
N LEU A 212 11.30 -4.54 22.65
CA LEU A 212 10.86 -3.16 22.75
C LEU A 212 9.61 -3.07 23.63
N THR A 213 9.66 -2.14 24.58
CA THR A 213 8.54 -1.80 25.47
C THR A 213 8.24 -0.32 25.37
N ASP A 214 6.99 0.05 25.15
CA ASP A 214 6.52 1.44 25.10
C ASP A 214 5.09 1.54 25.62
N ASP A 215 4.82 2.46 26.56
CA ASP A 215 3.51 2.64 27.22
C ASP A 215 2.83 1.33 27.69
N GLY A 216 3.62 0.39 28.23
CA GLY A 216 3.16 -0.92 28.69
C GLY A 216 2.90 -1.95 27.59
N ALA A 217 3.00 -1.56 26.31
CA ALA A 217 2.96 -2.48 25.18
C ALA A 217 4.35 -3.07 24.96
N PHE A 218 4.42 -4.39 24.79
CA PHE A 218 5.66 -5.09 24.50
C PHE A 218 5.58 -5.83 23.16
N GLY A 219 6.69 -5.83 22.43
CA GLY A 219 6.84 -6.53 21.17
C GLY A 219 8.30 -6.75 20.83
N LEU A 220 8.55 -7.57 19.82
CA LEU A 220 9.89 -7.78 19.28
C LEU A 220 9.99 -7.17 17.90
N TRP A 221 11.18 -6.76 17.49
CA TRP A 221 11.39 -6.22 16.16
C TRP A 221 12.77 -6.58 15.62
N THR A 222 12.93 -6.51 14.31
CA THR A 222 14.22 -6.71 13.66
C THR A 222 14.30 -5.97 12.33
N HIS A 223 15.51 -5.65 11.90
CA HIS A 223 15.76 -5.17 10.56
C HIS A 223 15.66 -6.31 9.54
N GLN A 224 15.11 -5.97 8.37
CA GLN A 224 14.95 -6.89 7.26
C GLN A 224 15.36 -6.16 5.97
N THR A 225 16.10 -6.83 5.09
CA THR A 225 16.35 -6.36 3.72
C THR A 225 15.67 -7.30 2.74
N THR A 226 14.95 -6.75 1.77
CA THR A 226 14.28 -7.54 0.72
C THR A 226 14.90 -7.26 -0.64
N PHE A 227 15.32 -8.32 -1.32
CA PHE A 227 15.78 -8.30 -2.70
C PHE A 227 14.64 -8.59 -3.66
N ARG A 228 14.57 -7.84 -4.74
CA ARG A 228 13.56 -8.06 -5.79
C ARG A 228 14.06 -7.64 -7.16
N VAL A 229 13.75 -8.44 -8.16
CA VAL A 229 13.92 -8.10 -9.57
C VAL A 229 12.72 -7.26 -10.04
N THR A 230 13.01 -6.15 -10.72
CA THR A 230 12.02 -5.24 -11.31
C THR A 230 12.43 -4.85 -12.73
N THR A 231 11.46 -4.46 -13.54
CA THR A 231 11.68 -3.91 -14.89
C THR A 231 10.94 -2.59 -15.02
N MET A 232 11.45 -1.70 -15.88
CA MET A 232 10.82 -0.42 -16.20
C MET A 232 10.49 -0.38 -17.71
N PRO A 233 9.40 0.28 -18.13
CA PRO A 233 9.10 0.49 -19.54
C PRO A 233 10.25 1.18 -20.26
N HIS A 234 10.65 0.70 -21.44
CA HIS A 234 11.75 1.26 -22.26
C HIS A 234 13.10 1.33 -21.54
N ASP A 235 13.33 0.43 -20.58
CA ASP A 235 14.63 0.24 -19.93
C ASP A 235 15.04 -1.21 -20.14
N ASP A 236 16.12 -1.42 -20.89
CA ASP A 236 16.63 -2.76 -21.21
C ASP A 236 17.46 -3.35 -20.05
N ARG A 237 17.75 -2.57 -19.02
CA ARG A 237 18.49 -3.04 -17.85
C ARG A 237 17.63 -3.90 -16.94
N LEU A 238 18.19 -5.02 -16.50
CA LEU A 238 17.63 -5.82 -15.41
C LEU A 238 17.90 -5.10 -14.07
N LEU A 239 16.85 -4.65 -13.39
CA LEU A 239 16.97 -3.88 -12.15
C LEU A 239 16.76 -4.75 -10.91
N ILE A 240 17.62 -4.57 -9.90
CA ILE A 240 17.58 -5.23 -8.61
C ILE A 240 17.35 -4.16 -7.54
N ARG A 241 16.25 -4.28 -6.82
CA ARG A 241 15.93 -3.45 -5.66
C ARG A 241 16.31 -4.17 -4.39
N ALA A 242 17.08 -3.49 -3.53
CA ALA A 242 17.31 -3.88 -2.14
C ALA A 242 16.59 -2.88 -1.25
N THR A 243 15.53 -3.31 -0.55
CA THR A 243 14.70 -2.42 0.26
C THR A 243 14.79 -2.80 1.73
N PRO A 244 15.19 -1.87 2.61
CA PRO A 244 15.18 -2.09 4.05
C PRO A 244 13.75 -2.00 4.60
N HIS A 245 13.49 -2.74 5.67
CA HIS A 245 12.23 -2.83 6.38
C HIS A 245 12.46 -3.09 7.87
N ILE A 246 11.44 -2.79 8.68
CA ILE A 246 11.34 -3.24 10.07
C ILE A 246 10.25 -4.30 10.13
N THR A 247 10.65 -5.51 10.53
CA THR A 247 9.73 -6.59 10.85
C THR A 247 9.43 -6.54 12.34
N ARG A 248 8.17 -6.83 12.69
CA ARG A 248 7.63 -6.74 14.04
C ARG A 248 7.02 -8.07 14.41
N PHE A 249 7.17 -8.49 15.65
CA PHE A 249 6.64 -9.74 16.17
C PHE A 249 5.86 -9.50 17.46
N GLY A 250 4.75 -10.23 17.63
CA GLY A 250 3.96 -10.18 18.85
C GLY A 250 4.80 -10.59 20.06
N GLY A 251 4.75 -9.77 21.11
CA GLY A 251 5.45 -10.06 22.35
C GLY A 251 4.53 -10.42 23.52
N THR A 252 3.23 -10.18 23.41
CA THR A 252 2.21 -10.55 24.41
C THR A 252 0.99 -11.14 23.69
N MET A 253 0.02 -11.66 24.44
CA MET A 253 -1.16 -12.33 23.86
C MET A 253 -1.92 -11.40 22.90
N PRO A 254 -2.13 -11.79 21.62
CA PRO A 254 -2.95 -11.03 20.68
C PRO A 254 -4.43 -11.12 21.06
N VAL A 255 -5.11 -9.97 21.07
CA VAL A 255 -6.53 -9.85 21.43
C VAL A 255 -7.41 -9.69 20.19
N TYR A 256 -6.88 -9.05 19.15
CA TYR A 256 -7.59 -8.81 17.90
C TYR A 256 -6.71 -9.02 16.67
N LEU A 257 -7.31 -9.68 15.67
CA LEU A 257 -6.77 -9.84 14.33
C LEU A 257 -7.75 -9.25 13.30
N PRO A 258 -7.30 -8.35 12.41
CA PRO A 258 -8.15 -7.77 11.37
C PRO A 258 -8.57 -8.83 10.35
N ARG A 259 -9.88 -8.91 10.10
CA ARG A 259 -10.42 -9.72 9.00
C ARG A 259 -10.18 -9.02 7.67
N ARG A 260 -9.53 -9.71 6.73
CA ARG A 260 -9.28 -9.20 5.36
C ARG A 260 -10.46 -9.40 4.41
N SER A 261 -11.42 -10.24 4.78
CA SER A 261 -12.66 -10.49 4.04
C SER A 261 -13.76 -10.90 5.04
N PRO A 262 -15.03 -10.51 4.83
CA PRO A 262 -16.13 -10.95 5.68
C PRO A 262 -16.30 -12.47 5.70
N ASP A 263 -16.03 -13.11 4.55
CA ASP A 263 -16.32 -14.53 4.30
C ASP A 263 -15.16 -15.46 4.67
N LYS A 264 -14.01 -14.90 5.10
CA LYS A 264 -12.84 -15.68 5.50
C LYS A 264 -12.52 -15.47 6.98
N PRO A 265 -12.12 -16.53 7.70
CA PRO A 265 -11.65 -16.37 9.07
C PRO A 265 -10.41 -15.45 9.11
N PRO A 266 -10.16 -14.74 10.22
CA PRO A 266 -8.90 -14.06 10.45
C PRO A 266 -7.73 -15.03 10.30
N THR A 267 -6.62 -14.55 9.74
CA THR A 267 -5.40 -15.35 9.54
C THR A 267 -4.20 -14.63 10.15
N ALA A 268 -3.31 -15.39 10.78
CA ALA A 268 -2.01 -14.92 11.24
C ALA A 268 -0.88 -15.74 10.57
N THR A 269 0.36 -15.28 10.73
CA THR A 269 1.54 -16.00 10.25
C THR A 269 2.52 -16.13 11.40
N VAL A 270 2.99 -17.34 11.67
CA VAL A 270 4.09 -17.62 12.58
C VAL A 270 5.33 -17.90 11.71
N LEU A 271 6.46 -17.29 12.04
CA LEU A 271 7.75 -17.62 11.43
C LEU A 271 8.50 -18.56 12.37
N LEU A 272 8.90 -19.72 11.84
CA LEU A 272 9.65 -20.73 12.60
C LEU A 272 11.12 -20.63 12.25
N HIS A 273 12.00 -20.35 13.20
CA HIS A 273 13.44 -20.30 12.95
C HIS A 273 14.02 -21.71 12.95
N VAL A 274 14.71 -22.07 11.87
CA VAL A 274 15.33 -23.38 11.68
C VAL A 274 16.84 -23.19 11.47
N PRO A 275 17.67 -23.42 12.50
CA PRO A 275 19.09 -23.09 12.44
C PRO A 275 19.92 -24.03 11.55
N GLY A 276 19.45 -25.25 11.28
CA GLY A 276 20.16 -26.26 10.47
C GLY A 276 19.34 -26.82 9.30
N GLY A 277 18.28 -26.12 8.90
CA GLY A 277 17.36 -26.56 7.84
C GLY A 277 16.46 -27.76 8.16
N VAL A 278 15.70 -28.19 7.14
CA VAL A 278 14.65 -29.23 7.19
C VAL A 278 14.90 -30.36 6.18
N LEU A 279 15.38 -30.06 4.96
CA LEU A 279 15.50 -31.05 3.88
C LEU A 279 16.93 -31.59 3.69
N SER A 280 17.94 -30.86 4.16
CA SER A 280 19.34 -31.28 4.11
C SER A 280 20.12 -30.84 5.34
N GLY A 281 21.15 -31.60 5.72
CA GLY A 281 22.03 -31.23 6.84
C GLY A 281 23.01 -30.07 6.56
N MET A 282 22.92 -29.43 5.38
CA MET A 282 23.83 -28.37 4.91
C MET A 282 23.13 -27.02 4.71
N GLU A 283 21.87 -26.91 5.15
CA GLU A 283 21.04 -25.73 4.93
C GLU A 283 21.39 -24.55 5.85
N TYR A 284 21.28 -23.34 5.32
CA TYR A 284 21.50 -22.10 6.07
C TYR A 284 20.37 -21.84 7.08
N PRO A 285 20.65 -21.07 8.15
CA PRO A 285 19.61 -20.60 9.06
C PRO A 285 18.51 -19.85 8.31
N GLN A 286 17.26 -20.26 8.49
CA GLN A 286 16.14 -19.66 7.78
C GLN A 286 14.81 -19.67 8.56
N PHE A 287 13.87 -18.87 8.10
CA PHE A 287 12.49 -18.85 8.58
C PHE A 287 11.55 -19.64 7.68
N LEU A 288 10.81 -20.58 8.26
CA LEU A 288 9.65 -21.21 7.61
C LEU A 288 8.41 -20.36 7.84
N ARG A 289 7.58 -20.26 6.81
CA ARG A 289 6.29 -19.58 6.90
C ARG A 289 5.22 -20.55 7.38
N ALA A 290 4.64 -20.35 8.56
CA ALA A 290 3.54 -21.17 9.07
C ALA A 290 2.25 -20.34 9.23
N PRO A 291 1.36 -20.31 8.22
CA PRO A 291 0.06 -19.65 8.33
C PRO A 291 -0.88 -20.33 9.34
N VAL A 292 -1.60 -19.51 10.09
CA VAL A 292 -2.56 -19.87 11.15
C VAL A 292 -3.93 -19.31 10.80
N VAL A 293 -4.98 -20.09 11.07
CA VAL A 293 -6.37 -19.64 11.06
C VAL A 293 -6.81 -19.41 12.51
N ALA A 294 -7.39 -18.24 12.77
CA ALA A 294 -7.93 -17.89 14.08
C ALA A 294 -9.46 -17.90 14.05
N THR A 295 -10.07 -18.47 15.08
CA THR A 295 -11.52 -18.41 15.32
C THR A 295 -11.77 -17.84 16.72
N GLY A 296 -12.96 -17.30 16.98
CA GLY A 296 -13.24 -16.58 18.24
C GLY A 296 -12.60 -15.19 18.31
N ARG A 297 -12.60 -14.58 19.50
CA ARG A 297 -12.00 -13.27 19.82
C ARG A 297 -11.48 -13.27 21.25
N ALA A 298 -10.45 -12.47 21.52
CA ALA A 298 -9.84 -12.34 22.86
C ALA A 298 -9.56 -13.71 23.50
N ASP A 299 -10.18 -14.02 24.64
CA ASP A 299 -9.94 -15.25 25.40
C ASP A 299 -10.52 -16.50 24.74
N GLU A 300 -11.58 -16.34 23.95
CA GLU A 300 -12.17 -17.43 23.18
C GLU A 300 -11.42 -17.65 21.85
N MET A 301 -10.36 -16.88 21.60
CA MET A 301 -9.62 -16.96 20.37
C MET A 301 -8.80 -18.25 20.33
N THR A 302 -9.20 -19.17 19.45
CA THR A 302 -8.48 -20.41 19.20
C THR A 302 -7.79 -20.37 17.86
N TRP A 303 -6.53 -20.77 17.87
CA TRP A 303 -5.62 -20.80 16.73
C TRP A 303 -5.41 -22.23 16.30
N ARG A 304 -5.40 -22.44 14.99
CA ARG A 304 -5.08 -23.72 14.38
C ARG A 304 -4.20 -23.46 13.19
N TRP A 305 -3.21 -24.32 12.98
CA TRP A 305 -2.49 -24.33 11.72
C TRP A 305 -3.49 -24.45 10.57
N THR A 306 -3.17 -23.83 9.43
CA THR A 306 -3.99 -24.02 8.22
C THR A 306 -4.19 -25.52 7.94
N PRO A 307 -5.35 -25.93 7.39
CA PRO A 307 -5.69 -27.35 7.26
C PRO A 307 -4.63 -28.21 6.58
N GLY A 308 -3.93 -27.67 5.58
CA GLY A 308 -2.80 -28.34 4.93
C GLY A 308 -1.69 -28.65 5.93
N ILE A 309 -1.14 -27.63 6.60
CA ILE A 309 -0.08 -27.83 7.60
C ILE A 309 -0.52 -28.80 8.70
N ALA A 310 -1.70 -28.59 9.29
CA ALA A 310 -2.20 -29.42 10.38
C ALA A 310 -2.26 -30.92 10.04
N ARG A 311 -2.59 -31.27 8.78
CA ARG A 311 -2.59 -32.66 8.32
C ARG A 311 -1.20 -33.20 8.02
N MET A 312 -0.29 -32.35 7.57
CA MET A 312 1.09 -32.71 7.25
C MET A 312 1.92 -32.98 8.52
N LEU A 313 1.72 -32.21 9.59
CA LEU A 313 2.58 -32.22 10.79
C LEU A 313 2.84 -33.61 11.40
N PRO A 314 1.85 -34.50 11.62
CA PRO A 314 2.09 -35.79 12.27
C PRO A 314 3.08 -36.69 11.51
N SER A 315 3.23 -36.46 10.21
CA SER A 315 4.10 -37.25 9.33
C SER A 315 5.47 -36.61 9.13
N LEU A 316 5.67 -35.35 9.53
CA LEU A 316 6.96 -34.66 9.36
C LEU A 316 8.00 -35.15 10.36
N PRO A 317 9.24 -35.42 9.92
CA PRO A 317 10.38 -35.68 10.82
C PRO A 317 10.67 -34.51 11.78
N THR A 318 10.30 -33.30 11.37
CA THR A 318 10.52 -32.04 12.10
C THR A 318 9.25 -31.51 12.76
N SER A 319 8.27 -32.36 13.02
CA SER A 319 7.01 -31.97 13.71
C SER A 319 7.25 -31.24 15.04
N HIS A 320 8.34 -31.58 15.75
CA HIS A 320 8.77 -30.91 16.98
C HIS A 320 9.11 -29.42 16.81
N LEU A 321 9.39 -28.94 15.58
CA LEU A 321 9.64 -27.51 15.29
C LEU A 321 8.34 -26.69 15.25
N TYR A 322 7.18 -27.36 15.18
CA TYR A 322 5.87 -26.73 15.08
C TYR A 322 5.15 -26.84 16.44
N PRO A 323 5.25 -25.81 17.30
CA PRO A 323 4.53 -25.79 18.57
C PRO A 323 3.01 -25.73 18.34
N ASP A 324 2.23 -25.95 19.40
CA ASP A 324 0.79 -25.67 19.36
C ASP A 324 0.57 -24.17 19.08
N PRO A 325 -0.15 -23.80 18.01
CA PRO A 325 -0.37 -22.40 17.67
C PRO A 325 -1.19 -21.67 18.74
N ASN A 326 -1.97 -22.37 19.58
CA ASN A 326 -2.61 -21.77 20.76
C ASN A 326 -1.59 -21.43 21.84
N ALA A 327 -0.62 -22.29 22.08
CA ALA A 327 0.42 -22.03 23.07
C ALA A 327 1.30 -20.84 22.65
N VAL A 328 1.64 -20.73 21.35
CA VAL A 328 2.35 -19.56 20.80
C VAL A 328 1.52 -18.28 20.92
N ARG A 329 0.19 -18.37 20.80
CA ARG A 329 -0.72 -17.24 20.98
C ARG A 329 -0.77 -16.79 22.45
N GLU A 330 -0.90 -17.73 23.38
CA GLU A 330 -1.07 -17.46 24.81
C GLU A 330 0.18 -16.84 25.41
N ASP A 331 1.34 -17.37 25.05
CA ASP A 331 2.63 -16.86 25.52
C ASP A 331 3.64 -16.76 24.37
N PRO A 332 3.58 -15.70 23.54
CA PRO A 332 4.55 -15.50 22.47
C PRO A 332 6.01 -15.37 22.99
N ARG A 333 6.22 -14.97 24.25
CA ARG A 333 7.56 -14.79 24.81
C ARG A 333 8.27 -16.12 25.00
N ALA A 334 7.58 -17.13 25.51
CA ALA A 334 8.15 -18.46 25.73
C ALA A 334 8.72 -19.09 24.44
N TYR A 335 8.19 -18.73 23.27
CA TYR A 335 8.59 -19.32 21.99
C TYR A 335 9.50 -18.43 21.13
N ASN A 336 9.82 -17.21 21.55
CA ASN A 336 10.49 -16.23 20.67
C ASN A 336 11.99 -16.48 20.41
N GLY A 337 12.62 -17.36 21.19
CA GLY A 337 14.04 -17.71 21.01
C GLY A 337 15.04 -16.82 21.76
N LEU A 338 14.61 -15.77 22.45
CA LEU A 338 15.47 -14.87 23.23
C LEU A 338 15.83 -15.48 24.58
N GLY A 339 17.06 -15.22 25.05
CA GLY A 339 17.51 -15.62 26.39
C GLY A 339 17.70 -17.13 26.60
N ARG A 340 17.74 -17.93 25.52
CA ARG A 340 17.93 -19.38 25.60
C ARG A 340 19.32 -19.76 26.07
N ASP A 341 19.36 -20.66 27.04
CA ASP A 341 20.59 -21.33 27.46
C ASP A 341 21.00 -22.43 26.46
N ASP A 342 22.21 -22.97 26.61
CA ASP A 342 22.69 -24.02 25.71
C ASP A 342 21.84 -25.31 25.75
N ARG A 343 21.03 -25.50 26.80
CA ARG A 343 20.13 -26.66 26.96
C ARG A 343 18.84 -26.51 26.15
N THR A 344 18.30 -25.29 26.05
CA THR A 344 17.05 -24.94 25.33
C THR A 344 17.29 -24.51 23.88
N LYS A 345 18.55 -24.52 23.42
CA LYS A 345 18.93 -24.18 22.04
C LYS A 345 18.23 -25.04 20.97
N LYS A 346 17.73 -26.23 21.33
CA LYS A 346 16.99 -27.15 20.45
C LYS A 346 15.47 -26.93 20.45
N ASP A 347 14.93 -26.09 21.33
CA ASP A 347 13.49 -25.86 21.43
C ASP A 347 12.96 -25.16 20.17
N PRO A 348 11.67 -25.33 19.81
CA PRO A 348 11.10 -24.64 18.67
C PRO A 348 11.09 -23.13 18.90
N VAL A 349 11.64 -22.36 17.95
CA VAL A 349 11.48 -20.91 17.92
C VAL A 349 10.28 -20.57 17.03
N ALA A 350 9.30 -19.87 17.56
CA ALA A 350 8.10 -19.45 16.84
C ALA A 350 7.80 -17.98 17.11
N LEU A 351 7.83 -17.16 16.05
CA LEU A 351 7.62 -15.72 16.11
C LEU A 351 6.30 -15.36 15.44
N LEU A 352 5.37 -14.78 16.20
CA LEU A 352 4.12 -14.26 15.67
C LEU A 352 4.39 -13.00 14.84
N LEU A 353 4.33 -13.09 13.52
CA LEU A 353 4.51 -11.93 12.63
C LEU A 353 3.35 -10.93 12.83
N HIS A 354 3.69 -9.73 13.27
CA HIS A 354 2.72 -8.64 13.43
C HIS A 354 2.31 -8.07 12.07
N THR A 355 1.01 -7.86 11.87
CA THR A 355 0.51 -7.12 10.70
C THR A 355 -0.37 -5.94 11.15
N THR A 356 -0.43 -4.90 10.32
CA THR A 356 -1.15 -3.66 10.64
C THR A 356 -2.59 -3.94 11.06
N GLY A 357 -2.98 -3.39 12.22
CA GLY A 357 -4.31 -3.56 12.80
C GLY A 357 -4.42 -4.66 13.86
N TYR A 358 -3.35 -5.41 14.13
CA TYR A 358 -3.31 -6.33 15.28
C TYR A 358 -3.25 -5.53 16.58
N THR A 359 -3.91 -6.03 17.62
CA THR A 359 -3.75 -5.51 18.99
C THR A 359 -3.39 -6.64 19.96
N TYR A 360 -2.64 -6.28 20.99
CA TYR A 360 -2.11 -7.16 22.01
C TYR A 360 -2.53 -6.70 23.40
N LEU A 361 -2.59 -7.65 24.33
CA LEU A 361 -2.86 -7.37 25.74
C LEU A 361 -1.65 -6.63 26.36
N LEU A 362 -1.93 -5.64 27.20
CA LEU A 362 -0.90 -4.96 27.98
C LEU A 362 -0.53 -5.79 29.22
N ASP A 363 0.73 -5.72 29.67
CA ASP A 363 1.20 -6.54 30.79
C ASP A 363 0.59 -6.12 32.16
N GLU A 364 0.17 -4.86 32.38
CA GLU A 364 -0.52 -4.35 33.60
C GLU A 364 -1.38 -3.08 33.27
N SER A 365 -2.42 -2.64 34.00
CA SER A 365 -2.74 -2.68 35.43
C SER A 365 -4.18 -3.11 35.79
N ASP A 366 -4.29 -3.84 36.90
CA ASP A 366 -5.49 -4.08 37.72
C ASP A 366 -6.17 -2.76 38.13
N GLY A 367 -7.01 -2.24 37.25
CA GLY A 367 -8.05 -1.28 37.61
C GLY A 367 -9.40 -1.85 37.22
N GLU A 368 -10.44 -1.50 37.95
CA GLU A 368 -11.86 -1.93 37.81
C GLU A 368 -12.50 -1.67 36.42
N THR A 369 -11.72 -1.34 35.39
CA THR A 369 -12.14 -0.89 34.06
C THR A 369 -11.56 -1.74 32.93
N GLY A 370 -11.83 -3.05 32.92
CA GLY A 370 -11.64 -3.92 31.76
C GLY A 370 -10.19 -4.10 31.25
N ARG A 371 -9.98 -5.10 30.40
CA ARG A 371 -8.65 -5.40 29.84
C ARG A 371 -8.23 -4.38 28.79
N LYS A 372 -7.06 -3.75 28.97
CA LYS A 372 -6.50 -2.79 28.01
C LYS A 372 -5.68 -3.51 26.93
N SER A 373 -5.78 -3.03 25.69
CA SER A 373 -5.01 -3.55 24.56
C SER A 373 -4.38 -2.40 23.77
N ALA A 374 -3.20 -2.64 23.21
CA ALA A 374 -2.50 -1.68 22.34
C ALA A 374 -1.99 -2.33 21.06
N GLY A 375 -1.53 -1.50 20.11
CA GLY A 375 -0.78 -1.96 18.94
C GLY A 375 0.62 -2.45 19.32
N HIS A 376 1.41 -2.81 18.30
CA HIS A 376 2.83 -3.11 18.51
C HIS A 376 3.61 -1.82 18.83
N PRO A 377 4.56 -1.81 19.78
CA PRO A 377 5.30 -0.60 20.16
C PRO A 377 6.19 -0.05 19.03
N ALA A 378 6.79 -0.94 18.22
CA ALA A 378 7.52 -0.52 17.02
C ALA A 378 6.58 0.02 15.92
N GLU A 379 6.91 1.19 15.41
CA GLU A 379 6.23 1.81 14.29
C GLU A 379 6.87 1.44 12.94
N THR A 380 6.05 1.40 11.89
CA THR A 380 6.54 1.07 10.54
C THR A 380 7.33 2.19 9.90
N GLY A 381 8.10 1.81 8.88
CA GLY A 381 8.73 2.70 7.92
C GLY A 381 10.06 3.30 8.39
N LEU A 382 10.81 3.78 7.41
CA LEU A 382 12.21 4.15 7.47
C LEU A 382 12.42 5.54 6.85
N GLN A 383 13.53 6.17 7.18
CA GLN A 383 13.96 7.45 6.62
C GLN A 383 14.83 7.25 5.39
N PRO A 384 14.95 8.27 4.51
CA PRO A 384 15.86 8.20 3.36
C PRO A 384 17.28 7.73 3.71
N ILE A 385 17.84 8.18 4.83
CA ILE A 385 19.17 7.74 5.30
C ILE A 385 19.25 6.23 5.45
N ASP A 386 18.22 5.56 5.98
CA ASP A 386 18.25 4.12 6.18
C ASP A 386 18.35 3.38 4.84
N HIS A 387 17.65 3.88 3.80
CA HIS A 387 17.74 3.35 2.45
C HIS A 387 19.12 3.61 1.81
N LEU A 388 19.70 4.79 2.03
CA LEU A 388 20.96 5.19 1.44
C LEU A 388 22.17 4.51 2.10
N LEU A 389 22.11 4.23 3.42
CA LEU A 389 23.12 3.44 4.13
C LEU A 389 23.21 2.02 3.58
N LEU A 390 22.06 1.36 3.42
CA LEU A 390 22.01 0.03 2.80
C LEU A 390 22.56 0.07 1.35
N PHE A 391 22.21 1.13 0.62
CA PHE A 391 22.65 1.28 -0.76
C PHE A 391 24.16 1.45 -0.89
N GLU A 392 24.78 2.35 -0.13
CA GLU A 392 26.24 2.55 -0.16
C GLU A 392 26.98 1.29 0.30
N GLN A 393 26.45 0.56 1.28
CA GLN A 393 27.05 -0.71 1.67
C GLN A 393 26.97 -1.77 0.55
N LEU A 394 25.85 -1.83 -0.17
CA LEU A 394 25.69 -2.77 -1.28
C LEU A 394 26.50 -2.39 -2.52
N LYS A 395 26.82 -1.10 -2.68
CA LYS A 395 27.67 -0.58 -3.75
C LYS A 395 29.08 -1.13 -3.72
N GLU A 396 29.59 -1.51 -2.55
CA GLU A 396 30.91 -2.15 -2.43
C GLU A 396 30.88 -3.65 -2.77
N THR A 397 29.71 -4.29 -2.69
CA THR A 397 29.60 -5.76 -2.73
C THR A 397 29.01 -6.30 -4.03
N LEU A 398 27.96 -5.65 -4.55
CA LEU A 398 27.23 -6.10 -5.74
C LEU A 398 27.98 -5.97 -7.08
N PRO A 399 28.93 -5.03 -7.28
CA PRO A 399 29.69 -4.98 -8.53
C PRO A 399 30.47 -6.27 -8.84
N GLY A 400 30.92 -6.99 -7.81
CA GLY A 400 31.56 -8.31 -7.96
C GLY A 400 30.64 -9.39 -8.55
N LEU A 401 29.33 -9.14 -8.60
CA LEU A 401 28.31 -10.00 -9.22
C LEU A 401 27.76 -9.38 -10.52
N HIS A 402 28.45 -8.41 -11.10
CA HIS A 402 28.06 -7.67 -12.30
C HIS A 402 26.75 -6.86 -12.15
N LEU A 403 26.48 -6.41 -10.92
CA LEU A 403 25.35 -5.53 -10.59
C LEU A 403 25.89 -4.17 -10.12
N GLU A 404 25.70 -3.13 -10.93
CA GLU A 404 26.22 -1.79 -10.65
C GLU A 404 25.13 -0.85 -10.15
N PRO A 405 25.48 0.12 -9.28
CA PRO A 405 24.52 1.16 -8.86
C PRO A 405 23.99 1.93 -10.06
N VAL A 406 22.71 2.29 -10.04
CA VAL A 406 22.15 3.23 -11.03
C VAL A 406 22.60 4.65 -10.68
N ASP A 407 23.10 5.38 -11.69
CA ASP A 407 23.59 6.74 -11.53
C ASP A 407 22.54 7.73 -11.01
N ALA A 408 23.05 8.82 -10.43
CA ALA A 408 22.21 9.94 -10.04
C ALA A 408 21.54 10.59 -11.26
N ILE A 409 20.25 10.91 -11.13
CA ILE A 409 19.44 11.48 -12.19
C ILE A 409 19.18 12.96 -11.91
N GLY A 410 19.41 13.79 -12.92
CA GLY A 410 19.13 15.22 -12.89
C GLY A 410 17.64 15.54 -12.75
N LYS A 411 17.33 16.72 -12.20
CA LYS A 411 15.95 17.15 -11.97
C LYS A 411 15.34 17.81 -13.17
N ILE A 412 14.02 17.67 -13.28
CA ILE A 412 13.20 18.49 -14.17
C ILE A 412 12.69 19.71 -13.39
N PRO A 413 12.86 20.94 -13.92
CA PRO A 413 12.23 22.13 -13.36
C PRO A 413 10.72 21.95 -13.27
N GLN A 414 10.15 22.10 -12.08
CA GLN A 414 8.70 22.09 -11.89
C GLN A 414 8.17 23.50 -11.70
N ARG A 415 7.08 23.80 -12.42
CA ARG A 415 6.30 25.00 -12.14
C ARG A 415 5.55 24.84 -10.82
N ARG A 416 5.35 25.94 -10.12
CA ARG A 416 4.43 25.95 -8.97
C ARG A 416 3.04 25.51 -9.44
N ALA A 417 2.38 24.72 -8.61
CA ALA A 417 0.98 24.38 -8.85
C ALA A 417 0.17 25.68 -8.99
N PRO A 418 -0.74 25.77 -9.96
CA PRO A 418 -1.61 26.94 -10.09
C PRO A 418 -2.47 27.08 -8.83
N ARG A 419 -2.84 28.32 -8.49
CA ARG A 419 -3.93 28.54 -7.53
C ARG A 419 -5.21 28.00 -8.17
N LEU A 420 -5.94 27.19 -7.42
CA LEU A 420 -7.18 26.59 -7.89
C LEU A 420 -8.32 27.57 -7.62
N GLU A 421 -9.12 27.82 -8.65
CA GLU A 421 -10.39 28.54 -8.51
C GLU A 421 -11.55 27.54 -8.52
N PRO A 422 -12.66 27.82 -7.80
CA PRO A 422 -13.86 27.01 -7.90
C PRO A 422 -14.42 27.03 -9.34
N ALA A 423 -14.94 25.89 -9.81
CA ALA A 423 -15.59 25.79 -11.11
C ALA A 423 -16.84 26.68 -11.24
N ALA A 424 -17.57 26.86 -10.13
CA ALA A 424 -18.75 27.73 -10.06
C ALA A 424 -18.58 28.75 -8.91
N PRO A 425 -17.86 29.87 -9.14
CA PRO A 425 -17.77 30.95 -8.17
C PRO A 425 -19.17 31.48 -7.84
N GLY A 426 -19.43 31.76 -6.56
CA GLY A 426 -20.73 32.24 -6.09
C GLY A 426 -21.84 31.17 -6.01
N ALA A 427 -21.54 29.89 -6.27
CA ALA A 427 -22.50 28.80 -6.06
C ALA A 427 -22.95 28.74 -4.59
N VAL A 428 -24.23 28.39 -4.38
CA VAL A 428 -24.83 28.22 -3.06
C VAL A 428 -24.88 26.74 -2.71
N TYR A 429 -24.14 26.33 -1.68
CA TYR A 429 -24.14 24.96 -1.17
C TYR A 429 -25.00 24.86 0.09
N ARG A 430 -25.88 23.87 0.12
CA ARG A 430 -26.71 23.56 1.29
C ARG A 430 -26.08 22.44 2.08
N LEU A 431 -25.77 22.72 3.34
CA LEU A 431 -25.22 21.77 4.29
C LEU A 431 -26.16 21.60 5.47
N GLU A 432 -26.17 20.41 6.04
CA GLU A 432 -26.84 20.10 7.30
C GLU A 432 -25.80 19.59 8.30
N LEU A 433 -25.83 20.06 9.54
CA LEU A 433 -25.03 19.53 10.64
C LEU A 433 -25.94 18.86 11.66
N GLY A 434 -25.91 17.53 11.67
CA GLY A 434 -26.50 16.73 12.74
C GLY A 434 -25.53 16.62 13.90
N HIS A 435 -25.76 17.36 14.98
CA HIS A 435 -24.90 17.34 16.17
C HIS A 435 -25.70 17.33 17.48
N THR A 436 -25.07 16.78 18.53
CA THR A 436 -25.59 16.84 19.90
C THR A 436 -24.61 17.60 20.81
N ALA A 437 -23.30 17.50 20.56
CA ALA A 437 -22.31 18.28 21.32
C ALA A 437 -22.28 19.75 20.84
N PRO A 438 -22.44 20.75 21.74
CA PRO A 438 -22.40 22.17 21.35
C PRO A 438 -21.06 22.60 20.74
N GLY A 439 -19.94 22.06 21.26
CA GLY A 439 -18.59 22.37 20.76
C GLY A 439 -18.37 21.95 19.31
N THR A 440 -19.19 21.04 18.77
CA THR A 440 -19.07 20.57 17.39
C THR A 440 -19.52 21.63 16.40
N TYR A 441 -20.66 22.29 16.67
CA TYR A 441 -21.08 23.43 15.87
C TYR A 441 -20.05 24.57 15.96
N GLU A 442 -19.56 24.89 17.16
CA GLU A 442 -18.54 25.93 17.35
C GLU A 442 -17.27 25.63 16.54
N ALA A 443 -16.81 24.37 16.52
CA ALA A 443 -15.67 23.94 15.71
C ALA A 443 -15.91 24.11 14.19
N VAL A 444 -17.12 23.80 13.71
CA VAL A 444 -17.50 23.99 12.29
C VAL A 444 -17.58 25.48 11.95
N HIS A 445 -18.17 26.29 12.83
CA HIS A 445 -18.21 27.74 12.68
C HIS A 445 -16.81 28.34 12.59
N LEU A 446 -15.91 28.01 13.53
CA LEU A 446 -14.52 28.46 13.54
C LEU A 446 -13.72 27.93 12.35
N ALA A 447 -14.05 26.74 11.85
CA ALA A 447 -13.43 26.22 10.64
C ALA A 447 -13.80 27.08 9.42
N LEU A 448 -15.10 27.37 9.24
CA LEU A 448 -15.60 28.21 8.15
C LEU A 448 -15.00 29.62 8.21
N THR A 449 -15.02 30.27 9.37
CA THR A 449 -14.60 31.67 9.51
C THR A 449 -13.08 31.84 9.67
N GLY A 450 -12.44 30.98 10.46
CA GLY A 450 -11.02 31.10 10.82
C GLY A 450 -10.04 30.39 9.90
N LEU A 451 -10.46 29.34 9.16
CA LEU A 451 -9.56 28.55 8.30
C LEU A 451 -9.96 28.49 6.83
N LEU A 452 -11.25 28.61 6.52
CA LEU A 452 -11.78 28.47 5.16
C LEU A 452 -12.12 29.80 4.49
N GLY A 453 -11.97 30.93 5.20
CA GLY A 453 -12.11 32.28 4.63
C GLY A 453 -13.54 32.71 4.34
N TYR A 454 -14.54 32.11 5.01
CA TYR A 454 -15.92 32.57 4.93
C TYR A 454 -16.21 33.64 5.99
N THR A 455 -17.19 34.49 5.74
CA THR A 455 -17.75 35.42 6.72
C THR A 455 -19.17 34.99 7.07
N HIS A 456 -19.50 34.92 8.35
CA HIS A 456 -20.87 34.67 8.80
C HIS A 456 -21.68 35.96 8.62
N VAL A 457 -22.74 35.91 7.81
CA VAL A 457 -23.47 37.12 7.37
C VAL A 457 -24.91 37.15 7.84
N ASP A 458 -25.51 36.01 8.14
CA ASP A 458 -26.92 35.93 8.53
C ASP A 458 -27.20 34.68 9.38
N HIS A 459 -28.22 34.78 10.22
CA HIS A 459 -28.76 33.71 11.05
C HIS A 459 -30.28 33.84 11.16
N ARG A 460 -30.99 32.78 10.79
CA ARG A 460 -32.45 32.73 10.81
C ARG A 460 -32.93 31.37 11.31
N SER A 461 -34.03 31.36 12.06
CA SER A 461 -34.69 30.12 12.48
C SER A 461 -35.82 29.81 11.49
N GLU A 462 -35.69 28.72 10.74
CA GLU A 462 -36.67 28.25 9.75
C GLU A 462 -37.25 26.92 10.22
N THR A 463 -38.58 26.84 10.39
CA THR A 463 -39.28 25.58 10.74
C THR A 463 -38.72 24.85 11.98
N GLY A 464 -38.21 25.59 12.97
CA GLY A 464 -37.60 25.02 14.18
C GLY A 464 -36.14 24.57 14.02
N HIS A 465 -35.48 24.95 12.91
CA HIS A 465 -34.07 24.71 12.65
C HIS A 465 -33.32 26.02 12.48
N ASP A 466 -32.14 26.10 13.07
CA ASP A 466 -31.26 27.26 12.92
C ASP A 466 -30.47 27.14 11.62
N VAL A 467 -30.56 28.16 10.77
CA VAL A 467 -29.90 28.26 9.48
C VAL A 467 -28.90 29.42 9.53
N HIS A 468 -27.64 29.09 9.36
CA HIS A 468 -26.53 30.03 9.32
C HIS A 468 -26.03 30.21 7.89
N VAL A 469 -25.84 31.46 7.47
CA VAL A 469 -25.35 31.79 6.13
C VAL A 469 -23.93 32.31 6.19
N TYR A 470 -23.06 31.70 5.39
CA TYR A 470 -21.66 32.03 5.28
C TYR A 470 -21.32 32.42 3.85
N ARG A 471 -20.64 33.55 3.66
CA ARG A 471 -20.22 34.06 2.33
C ARG A 471 -18.71 34.10 2.20
N GLY A 472 -18.21 33.61 1.07
CA GLY A 472 -16.81 33.65 0.66
C GLY A 472 -16.72 33.61 -0.87
N ALA A 473 -15.80 32.80 -1.41
CA ALA A 473 -15.77 32.52 -2.86
C ALA A 473 -17.04 31.82 -3.36
N THR A 474 -17.75 31.15 -2.44
CA THR A 474 -19.06 30.51 -2.63
C THR A 474 -19.93 30.82 -1.41
N GLU A 475 -21.22 30.53 -1.46
CA GLU A 475 -22.14 30.71 -0.33
C GLU A 475 -22.47 29.35 0.30
N VAL A 476 -22.49 29.27 1.63
CA VAL A 476 -22.81 28.04 2.38
C VAL A 476 -23.99 28.33 3.31
N HIS A 477 -25.06 27.57 3.15
CA HIS A 477 -26.22 27.57 4.05
C HIS A 477 -26.11 26.36 4.95
N LEU A 478 -25.82 26.57 6.23
CA LEU A 478 -25.67 25.50 7.21
C LEU A 478 -26.91 25.42 8.09
N ARG A 479 -27.70 24.37 7.93
CA ARG A 479 -28.86 24.05 8.77
C ARG A 479 -28.44 23.14 9.92
N LEU A 480 -28.83 23.47 11.14
CA LEU A 480 -28.56 22.67 12.34
C LEU A 480 -29.77 21.82 12.72
N TYR A 481 -29.50 20.60 13.17
CA TYR A 481 -30.52 19.76 13.80
C TYR A 481 -29.88 18.76 14.75
N ASN A 482 -30.67 18.24 15.68
CA ASN A 482 -30.26 17.15 16.56
C ASN A 482 -30.62 15.80 15.91
N PRO A 483 -29.64 14.93 15.59
CA PRO A 483 -29.92 13.64 14.97
C PRO A 483 -30.44 12.59 15.97
N ASP A 484 -30.49 12.89 17.27
CA ASP A 484 -30.89 11.98 18.34
C ASP A 484 -30.24 10.59 18.20
N THR A 485 -31.02 9.52 18.30
CA THR A 485 -30.51 8.15 18.23
C THR A 485 -30.16 7.72 16.81
N LEU A 486 -30.45 8.50 15.75
CA LEU A 486 -30.23 8.08 14.35
C LEU A 486 -28.77 7.77 14.03
N VAL A 487 -27.85 8.41 14.77
CA VAL A 487 -26.40 8.26 14.64
C VAL A 487 -25.79 7.36 15.73
N SER A 488 -26.62 6.67 16.52
CA SER A 488 -26.16 5.70 17.52
C SER A 488 -25.84 4.33 16.91
N GLY A 489 -24.91 3.59 17.53
CA GLY A 489 -24.54 2.25 17.10
C GLY A 489 -25.68 1.24 17.33
N THR A 490 -25.82 0.26 16.45
CA THR A 490 -26.83 -0.81 16.63
C THR A 490 -26.23 -1.95 17.45
N PRO A 491 -26.91 -2.47 18.49
CA PRO A 491 -26.39 -3.58 19.30
C PRO A 491 -25.99 -4.79 18.45
N TRP A 492 -24.91 -5.46 18.84
CA TRP A 492 -24.54 -6.73 18.24
C TRP A 492 -25.59 -7.81 18.51
N PRO A 493 -25.85 -8.69 17.53
CA PRO A 493 -26.75 -9.80 17.71
C PRO A 493 -26.19 -10.78 18.75
N THR A 494 -27.02 -11.24 19.69
CA THR A 494 -26.67 -12.14 20.80
C THR A 494 -27.01 -13.60 20.51
N GLU A 495 -27.60 -13.89 19.36
CA GLU A 495 -28.04 -15.22 18.94
C GLU A 495 -26.86 -16.17 18.68
N LYS A 496 -27.09 -17.47 18.86
CA LYS A 496 -26.02 -18.48 18.82
C LYS A 496 -25.63 -18.83 17.38
N THR A 497 -26.60 -18.99 16.47
CA THR A 497 -26.32 -19.41 15.10
C THR A 497 -25.87 -18.24 14.21
N SER A 498 -25.18 -18.52 13.11
CA SER A 498 -24.73 -17.48 12.18
C SER A 498 -25.88 -16.89 11.36
N GLU A 499 -26.90 -17.70 11.08
CA GLU A 499 -28.06 -17.31 10.27
C GLU A 499 -28.96 -16.36 11.04
N GLU A 500 -29.30 -16.70 12.29
CA GLU A 500 -30.09 -15.83 13.18
C GLU A 500 -29.39 -14.49 13.40
N ARG A 501 -28.08 -14.48 13.70
CA ARG A 501 -27.30 -13.24 13.84
C ARG A 501 -27.33 -12.37 12.59
N THR A 502 -27.37 -13.00 11.41
CA THR A 502 -27.44 -12.28 10.14
C THR A 502 -28.82 -11.66 9.94
N GLU A 503 -29.89 -12.38 10.29
CA GLU A 503 -31.25 -11.88 10.20
C GLU A 503 -31.53 -10.77 11.23
N THR A 504 -31.09 -10.91 12.48
CA THR A 504 -31.20 -9.85 13.49
C THR A 504 -30.50 -8.56 13.04
N ARG A 505 -29.28 -8.66 12.49
CA ARG A 505 -28.60 -7.50 11.89
C ARG A 505 -29.38 -6.89 10.74
N ARG A 506 -30.01 -7.72 9.90
CA ARG A 506 -30.83 -7.26 8.79
C ARG A 506 -32.06 -6.49 9.30
N GLN A 507 -32.72 -6.98 10.34
CA GLN A 507 -33.86 -6.32 10.98
C GLN A 507 -33.46 -4.98 11.60
N HIS A 508 -32.40 -4.93 12.42
CA HIS A 508 -31.90 -3.67 13.00
C HIS A 508 -31.55 -2.64 11.92
N ARG A 509 -30.91 -3.07 10.82
CA ARG A 509 -30.62 -2.19 9.69
C ARG A 509 -31.88 -1.71 8.98
N ALA A 510 -32.89 -2.56 8.81
CA ALA A 510 -34.15 -2.19 8.18
C ALA A 510 -34.93 -1.18 9.03
N GLU A 511 -34.98 -1.39 10.35
CA GLU A 511 -35.61 -0.46 11.29
C GLU A 511 -34.90 0.89 11.30
N ARG A 512 -33.57 0.91 11.42
CA ARG A 512 -32.79 2.15 11.36
C ARG A 512 -32.95 2.86 10.01
N THR A 513 -33.00 2.12 8.91
CA THR A 513 -33.26 2.68 7.58
C THR A 513 -34.63 3.35 7.52
N ARG A 514 -35.66 2.74 8.11
CA ARG A 514 -37.00 3.34 8.20
C ARG A 514 -36.99 4.60 9.04
N ALA A 515 -36.33 4.58 10.21
CA ALA A 515 -36.21 5.75 11.08
C ALA A 515 -35.50 6.92 10.37
N LEU A 516 -34.41 6.64 9.65
CA LEU A 516 -33.70 7.64 8.84
C LEU A 516 -34.61 8.27 7.78
N ARG A 517 -35.41 7.47 7.07
CA ARG A 517 -36.34 7.98 6.04
C ARG A 517 -37.47 8.83 6.61
N VAL A 518 -37.91 8.55 7.84
CA VAL A 518 -38.95 9.33 8.51
C VAL A 518 -38.39 10.67 9.01
N ALA A 519 -37.19 10.66 9.60
CA ALA A 519 -36.59 11.87 10.15
C ALA A 519 -35.96 12.77 9.08
N LEU A 520 -35.44 12.19 8.00
CA LEU A 520 -34.78 12.90 6.90
C LEU A 520 -35.53 12.57 5.60
N PRO A 521 -36.56 13.37 5.23
CA PRO A 521 -37.33 13.12 4.02
C PRO A 521 -36.46 13.29 2.77
N ASP A 522 -36.90 12.70 1.65
CA ASP A 522 -36.20 12.84 0.37
C ASP A 522 -36.21 14.30 -0.07
N GLU A 523 -35.04 14.79 -0.48
CA GLU A 523 -34.83 16.19 -0.87
C GLU A 523 -34.69 16.30 -2.38
N ALA A 524 -35.43 17.23 -2.98
CA ALA A 524 -35.33 17.49 -4.41
C ALA A 524 -33.98 18.12 -4.80
N GLN A 525 -33.30 18.77 -3.86
CA GLN A 525 -31.97 19.35 -4.04
C GLN A 525 -30.94 18.62 -3.18
N LEU A 526 -29.75 18.41 -3.74
CA LEU A 526 -28.68 17.72 -3.02
C LEU A 526 -28.21 18.53 -1.81
N ILE A 527 -28.12 17.87 -0.66
CA ILE A 527 -27.63 18.43 0.60
C ILE A 527 -26.37 17.70 1.05
N GLY A 528 -25.39 18.46 1.55
CA GLY A 528 -24.22 17.89 2.23
C GLY A 528 -24.48 17.71 3.72
N ALA A 529 -24.61 16.48 4.18
CA ALA A 529 -24.86 16.14 5.58
C ALA A 529 -23.56 15.84 6.34
N LEU A 530 -23.22 16.71 7.28
CA LEU A 530 -22.22 16.52 8.31
C LEU A 530 -22.86 15.83 9.52
N MET A 531 -22.46 14.58 9.79
CA MET A 531 -23.02 13.77 10.87
C MET A 531 -22.01 13.59 12.01
N GLU A 532 -22.36 14.05 13.20
CA GLU A 532 -21.61 13.76 14.41
C GLU A 532 -21.76 12.27 14.79
N ILE A 533 -20.64 11.53 14.80
CA ILE A 533 -20.60 10.13 15.22
C ILE A 533 -19.39 9.83 16.11
N GLY A 534 -19.55 8.86 17.01
CA GLY A 534 -18.45 8.32 17.81
C GLY A 534 -17.31 7.72 16.98
N LYS A 535 -16.19 7.41 17.62
CA LYS A 535 -15.11 6.66 16.96
C LYS A 535 -15.53 5.19 16.77
N PRO A 536 -15.08 4.50 15.71
CA PRO A 536 -15.35 3.07 15.52
C PRO A 536 -14.98 2.23 16.75
N ALA A 537 -13.88 2.58 17.44
CA ALA A 537 -13.46 1.93 18.68
C ALA A 537 -14.48 2.07 19.81
N SER A 538 -15.18 3.21 19.91
CA SER A 538 -16.21 3.44 20.93
C SER A 538 -17.42 2.53 20.71
N PHE A 539 -17.87 2.36 19.47
CA PHE A 539 -18.97 1.43 19.16
C PHE A 539 -18.56 -0.02 19.41
N SER A 540 -17.34 -0.40 19.00
CA SER A 540 -16.83 -1.74 19.28
C SER A 540 -16.73 -2.04 20.78
N ALA A 541 -16.31 -1.07 21.60
CA ALA A 541 -16.25 -1.21 23.05
C ALA A 541 -17.65 -1.33 23.68
N ALA A 542 -18.65 -0.68 23.08
CA ALA A 542 -20.04 -0.77 23.50
C ALA A 542 -20.79 -1.98 22.90
N HIS A 543 -20.10 -2.91 22.23
CA HIS A 543 -20.72 -4.04 21.52
C HIS A 543 -21.81 -3.62 20.51
N GLN A 544 -21.51 -2.57 19.74
CA GLN A 544 -22.39 -2.02 18.72
C GLN A 544 -21.71 -2.00 17.34
N ASP A 545 -22.50 -2.13 16.28
CA ASP A 545 -22.08 -1.91 14.90
C ASP A 545 -21.99 -0.39 14.63
N ASP A 546 -20.90 0.03 13.96
CA ASP A 546 -20.70 1.42 13.52
C ASP A 546 -21.83 1.84 12.56
N PRO A 547 -22.54 2.96 12.80
CA PRO A 547 -23.63 3.42 11.95
C PRO A 547 -23.15 4.03 10.62
N LYS A 548 -21.86 4.41 10.51
CA LYS A 548 -21.32 5.09 9.32
C LYS A 548 -21.58 4.35 8.00
N PRO A 549 -21.34 3.03 7.86
CA PRO A 549 -21.62 2.31 6.62
C PRO A 549 -23.10 2.34 6.24
N LEU A 550 -24.00 2.30 7.23
CA LEU A 550 -25.44 2.38 6.98
C LEU A 550 -25.85 3.79 6.52
N LEU A 551 -25.30 4.83 7.16
CA LEU A 551 -25.56 6.22 6.75
C LEU A 551 -25.12 6.46 5.30
N LYS A 552 -23.92 5.99 4.91
CA LYS A 552 -23.44 6.09 3.53
C LYS A 552 -24.25 5.25 2.53
N LYS A 553 -24.95 4.23 2.99
CA LYS A 553 -25.87 3.45 2.17
C LYS A 553 -27.26 4.08 2.04
N VAL A 554 -27.77 4.74 3.07
CA VAL A 554 -29.17 5.21 3.06
C VAL A 554 -29.29 6.65 2.58
N LEU A 555 -28.45 7.55 3.09
CA LEU A 555 -28.62 8.99 2.86
C LEU A 555 -28.44 9.44 1.40
N PRO A 556 -27.56 8.83 0.57
CA PRO A 556 -27.54 9.16 -0.86
C PRO A 556 -28.85 8.89 -1.59
N THR A 557 -29.66 7.93 -1.11
CA THR A 557 -31.00 7.65 -1.66
C THR A 557 -32.05 8.70 -1.27
N LEU A 558 -31.71 9.60 -0.34
CA LEU A 558 -32.55 10.67 0.22
C LEU A 558 -32.02 12.07 -0.13
N GLY A 559 -31.28 12.18 -1.24
CA GLY A 559 -30.70 13.44 -1.70
C GLY A 559 -29.58 13.99 -0.80
N ARG A 560 -28.92 13.14 0.01
CA ARG A 560 -27.88 13.57 0.97
C ARG A 560 -26.54 12.88 0.77
N HIS A 561 -25.50 13.67 0.59
CA HIS A 561 -24.12 13.18 0.69
C HIS A 561 -23.63 13.26 2.13
N VAL A 562 -22.83 12.30 2.57
CA VAL A 562 -22.53 12.14 4.00
C VAL A 562 -21.06 12.23 4.27
N GLN A 563 -20.71 13.12 5.20
CA GLN A 563 -19.41 13.11 5.84
C GLN A 563 -19.58 13.08 7.36
N CYS A 564 -18.75 12.28 8.02
CA CYS A 564 -18.85 12.09 9.46
C CYS A 564 -17.72 12.79 10.19
N LEU A 565 -18.04 13.41 11.33
CA LEU A 565 -17.05 14.00 12.24
C LEU A 565 -17.26 13.50 13.67
N HIS A 566 -16.24 13.64 14.51
CA HIS A 566 -16.32 13.22 15.90
C HIS A 566 -16.83 14.34 16.79
N PRO A 567 -17.57 14.01 17.87
CA PRO A 567 -18.07 15.02 18.80
C PRO A 567 -16.91 15.75 19.48
N VAL A 568 -17.06 17.07 19.61
CA VAL A 568 -16.10 17.94 20.31
C VAL A 568 -16.54 18.07 21.77
N THR A 569 -15.98 17.21 22.62
CA THR A 569 -16.33 17.12 24.05
C THR A 569 -15.25 17.60 25.00
N ARG A 570 -14.02 17.79 24.51
CA ARG A 570 -12.87 18.20 25.32
C ARG A 570 -12.60 19.69 25.15
N THR A 571 -12.41 20.38 26.28
CA THR A 571 -12.00 21.79 26.30
C THR A 571 -10.52 21.95 25.95
N ALA A 572 -10.19 23.12 25.39
CA ALA A 572 -8.80 23.50 25.16
C ALA A 572 -8.06 23.82 26.46
N ASN A 573 -6.74 23.62 26.46
CA ASN A 573 -5.87 24.00 27.56
C ASN A 573 -4.81 25.01 27.05
N PRO A 574 -4.84 26.27 27.51
CA PRO A 574 -3.87 27.30 27.12
C PRO A 574 -2.40 26.92 27.41
N ASP A 575 -2.16 26.21 28.51
CA ASP A 575 -0.82 25.86 28.98
C ASP A 575 -0.31 24.52 28.39
N ALA A 576 -1.06 23.93 27.45
CA ALA A 576 -0.67 22.66 26.87
C ALA A 576 0.63 22.78 26.06
N LYS A 577 1.63 21.95 26.39
CA LYS A 577 2.88 21.85 25.62
C LYS A 577 2.66 21.39 24.18
N LYS A 578 1.61 20.60 23.93
CA LYS A 578 1.25 20.10 22.60
C LYS A 578 0.36 21.10 21.87
N ASP A 579 0.78 21.57 20.70
CA ASP A 579 0.07 22.60 19.92
C ASP A 579 -1.39 22.26 19.62
N GLY A 580 -1.72 20.98 19.41
CA GLY A 580 -3.08 20.55 19.12
C GLY A 580 -4.07 20.66 20.29
N ALA A 581 -3.59 20.76 21.53
CA ALA A 581 -4.43 20.93 22.72
C ALA A 581 -4.64 22.40 23.10
N LYS A 582 -3.94 23.32 22.44
CA LYS A 582 -4.08 24.77 22.64
C LYS A 582 -5.39 25.29 22.05
N PRO A 583 -5.93 26.39 22.58
CA PRO A 583 -7.10 27.05 22.04
C PRO A 583 -6.84 27.59 20.63
N PHE A 584 -7.85 27.51 19.76
CA PHE A 584 -7.81 28.16 18.45
C PHE A 584 -8.32 29.59 18.56
N GLN A 585 -7.49 30.59 18.21
CA GLN A 585 -7.88 32.01 18.16
C GLN A 585 -8.63 32.50 19.43
N ASN A 586 -8.14 32.13 20.61
CA ASN A 586 -8.74 32.44 21.92
C ASN A 586 -10.13 31.84 22.20
N SER A 587 -10.57 30.84 21.42
CA SER A 587 -11.80 30.07 21.70
C SER A 587 -11.57 28.97 22.75
N GLN A 588 -12.66 28.38 23.24
CA GLN A 588 -12.60 27.19 24.11
C GLN A 588 -12.35 25.88 23.33
N ILE A 589 -12.28 25.97 22.00
CA ILE A 589 -12.13 24.83 21.09
C ILE A 589 -10.66 24.61 20.76
N ARG A 590 -10.25 23.34 20.78
CA ARG A 590 -8.88 22.93 20.44
C ARG A 590 -8.59 23.12 18.96
N ARG A 591 -7.38 23.56 18.64
CA ARG A 591 -6.90 23.70 17.25
C ARG A 591 -7.13 22.45 16.39
N ASP A 592 -6.82 21.26 16.92
CA ASP A 592 -7.00 19.99 16.20
C ASP A 592 -8.46 19.68 15.86
N ASP A 593 -9.42 20.13 16.68
CA ASP A 593 -10.85 19.91 16.43
C ASP A 593 -11.35 20.86 15.33
N VAL A 594 -10.88 22.12 15.30
CA VAL A 594 -11.16 23.08 14.22
C VAL A 594 -10.54 22.61 12.89
N GLU A 595 -9.29 22.15 12.89
CA GLU A 595 -8.64 21.62 11.68
C GLU A 595 -9.34 20.36 11.13
N ARG A 596 -9.86 19.51 12.02
CA ARG A 596 -10.66 18.33 11.65
C ARG A 596 -12.02 18.74 11.08
N ALA A 597 -12.70 19.70 11.71
CA ALA A 597 -13.95 20.26 11.20
C ALA A 597 -13.73 20.88 9.81
N ALA A 598 -12.68 21.68 9.62
CA ALA A 598 -12.33 22.26 8.32
C ALA A 598 -12.10 21.20 7.23
N SER A 599 -11.45 20.10 7.58
CA SER A 599 -11.24 18.96 6.67
C SER A 599 -12.57 18.27 6.31
N ALA A 600 -13.48 18.11 7.27
CA ALA A 600 -14.81 17.55 7.03
C ALA A 600 -15.68 18.47 6.15
N VAL A 601 -15.68 19.78 6.42
CA VAL A 601 -16.39 20.78 5.60
C VAL A 601 -15.86 20.79 4.17
N ARG A 602 -14.54 20.80 3.98
CA ARG A 602 -13.90 20.72 2.66
C ARG A 602 -14.31 19.47 1.88
N ASP A 603 -14.35 18.31 2.56
CA ASP A 603 -14.68 17.05 1.91
C ASP A 603 -16.18 16.93 1.57
N ILE A 604 -17.08 17.42 2.44
CA ILE A 604 -18.51 17.45 2.13
C ILE A 604 -18.81 18.43 0.99
N LEU A 605 -18.18 19.63 0.97
CA LEU A 605 -18.32 20.60 -0.12
C LEU A 605 -17.90 19.98 -1.46
N ARG A 606 -16.76 19.27 -1.49
CA ARG A 606 -16.35 18.51 -2.68
C ARG A 606 -17.42 17.51 -3.10
N SER A 607 -17.97 16.75 -2.16
CA SER A 607 -18.97 15.73 -2.47
C SER A 607 -20.24 16.30 -3.11
N VAL A 608 -20.60 17.55 -2.78
CA VAL A 608 -21.77 18.25 -3.34
C VAL A 608 -21.45 19.15 -4.53
N GLY A 609 -20.24 19.05 -5.09
CA GLY A 609 -19.89 19.70 -6.37
C GLY A 609 -18.94 20.90 -6.27
N HIS A 610 -18.40 21.22 -5.10
CA HIS A 610 -17.35 22.24 -4.96
C HIS A 610 -16.00 21.71 -5.48
N LEU A 611 -15.85 21.74 -6.80
CA LEU A 611 -14.72 21.20 -7.54
C LEU A 611 -13.89 22.32 -8.17
N PRO A 612 -12.56 22.13 -8.34
CA PRO A 612 -11.71 23.13 -8.96
C PRO A 612 -11.91 23.18 -10.48
N GLN A 613 -11.71 24.36 -11.05
CA GLN A 613 -11.43 24.49 -12.47
C GLN A 613 -10.03 23.94 -12.76
N LEU A 614 -9.93 22.95 -13.64
CA LEU A 614 -8.66 22.32 -13.96
C LEU A 614 -7.82 23.21 -14.90
N PRO A 615 -6.50 23.32 -14.66
CA PRO A 615 -5.62 23.94 -15.63
C PRO A 615 -5.59 23.11 -16.93
N ARG A 616 -5.33 23.79 -18.06
CA ARG A 616 -5.04 23.13 -19.34
C ARG A 616 -3.60 22.62 -19.38
N PRO A 617 -3.32 21.49 -20.05
CA PRO A 617 -1.96 21.13 -20.42
C PRO A 617 -1.34 22.20 -21.31
N ARG A 618 -0.01 22.35 -21.23
CA ARG A 618 0.72 23.32 -22.05
C ARG A 618 0.59 22.96 -23.53
N GLY A 619 0.42 23.97 -24.38
CA GLY A 619 0.24 23.79 -25.82
C GLY A 619 -1.22 23.60 -26.26
N ILE A 620 -2.14 23.33 -25.34
CA ILE A 620 -3.57 23.17 -25.63
C ILE A 620 -4.32 24.48 -25.34
N THR A 621 -4.85 25.11 -26.38
CA THR A 621 -5.56 26.41 -26.29
C THR A 621 -7.08 26.27 -26.30
N GLY A 622 -7.61 25.17 -26.84
CA GLY A 622 -9.06 24.90 -26.97
C GLY A 622 -9.68 24.16 -25.77
N SER A 623 -10.82 23.53 -26.03
CA SER A 623 -11.50 22.62 -25.08
C SER A 623 -10.64 21.39 -24.81
N PHE A 624 -10.55 20.97 -23.56
CA PHE A 624 -9.79 19.79 -23.17
C PHE A 624 -10.58 18.94 -22.17
N GLU A 625 -10.60 17.62 -22.42
CA GLU A 625 -11.19 16.63 -21.53
C GLU A 625 -10.10 15.81 -20.83
N LEU A 626 -10.11 15.81 -19.49
CA LEU A 626 -9.37 14.84 -18.70
C LEU A 626 -10.29 13.65 -18.40
N ALA A 627 -9.85 12.43 -18.70
CA ALA A 627 -10.59 11.20 -18.41
C ALA A 627 -9.77 10.25 -17.53
N ALA A 628 -10.44 9.46 -16.70
CA ALA A 628 -9.80 8.37 -15.96
C ALA A 628 -10.76 7.19 -15.80
N VAL A 629 -10.22 5.98 -15.96
CA VAL A 629 -10.96 4.74 -15.66
C VAL A 629 -10.50 4.15 -14.35
N HIS A 630 -11.45 3.77 -13.51
CA HIS A 630 -11.22 3.10 -12.23
C HIS A 630 -12.06 1.83 -12.13
N LEU A 631 -11.44 0.72 -11.70
CA LEU A 631 -12.13 -0.54 -11.47
C LEU A 631 -12.23 -0.78 -9.97
N ALA A 632 -13.37 -0.44 -9.38
CA ALA A 632 -13.64 -0.70 -7.97
C ALA A 632 -14.00 -2.18 -7.76
N ARG A 633 -13.57 -2.76 -6.64
CA ARG A 633 -13.97 -4.12 -6.26
C ARG A 633 -15.27 -4.06 -5.47
N SER A 634 -16.19 -4.98 -5.75
CA SER A 634 -17.44 -5.18 -5.01
C SER A 634 -17.60 -6.64 -4.61
N ARG A 635 -18.53 -6.96 -3.69
CA ARG A 635 -18.85 -8.35 -3.36
C ARG A 635 -19.31 -9.11 -4.60
N GLY A 636 -18.50 -10.07 -5.04
CA GLY A 636 -18.80 -10.93 -6.18
C GLY A 636 -18.57 -10.30 -7.56
N GLY A 637 -17.99 -9.09 -7.65
CA GLY A 637 -17.82 -8.40 -8.93
C GLY A 637 -16.86 -7.22 -8.93
N LEU A 638 -16.99 -6.41 -9.97
CA LEU A 638 -16.29 -5.16 -10.19
C LEU A 638 -17.30 -4.07 -10.53
N VAL A 639 -16.98 -2.83 -10.24
CA VAL A 639 -17.73 -1.65 -10.69
C VAL A 639 -16.78 -0.79 -11.53
N PRO A 640 -16.86 -0.86 -12.86
CA PRO A 640 -16.09 0.01 -13.75
C PRO A 640 -16.68 1.43 -13.74
N LEU A 641 -15.81 2.41 -13.50
CA LEU A 641 -16.15 3.83 -13.45
C LEU A 641 -15.31 4.58 -14.48
N LEU A 642 -15.95 5.39 -15.33
CA LEU A 642 -15.28 6.36 -16.19
C LEU A 642 -15.62 7.75 -15.68
N LEU A 643 -14.61 8.50 -15.25
CA LEU A 643 -14.77 9.89 -14.85
C LEU A 643 -14.20 10.79 -15.93
N ARG A 644 -14.88 11.89 -16.22
CA ARG A 644 -14.45 12.93 -17.17
C ARG A 644 -14.52 14.30 -16.50
N ALA A 645 -13.52 15.13 -16.71
CA ALA A 645 -13.49 16.53 -16.27
C ALA A 645 -13.09 17.43 -17.44
N ASN A 646 -13.92 18.45 -17.68
CA ASN A 646 -13.66 19.45 -18.70
C ASN A 646 -13.02 20.69 -18.08
N THR A 647 -12.41 21.53 -18.92
CA THR A 647 -11.77 22.79 -18.48
C THR A 647 -12.74 23.86 -17.96
N ASP A 648 -14.05 23.67 -18.20
CA ASP A 648 -15.12 24.48 -17.60
C ASP A 648 -15.41 24.08 -16.14
N GLY A 649 -14.76 23.02 -15.64
CA GLY A 649 -14.94 22.51 -14.29
C GLY A 649 -16.10 21.52 -14.13
N MET A 650 -16.80 21.17 -15.21
CA MET A 650 -17.80 20.11 -15.18
C MET A 650 -17.13 18.75 -15.04
N VAL A 651 -17.55 17.99 -14.03
CA VAL A 651 -17.07 16.62 -13.79
C VAL A 651 -18.25 15.66 -13.87
N THR A 652 -18.12 14.67 -14.76
CA THR A 652 -19.12 13.63 -14.97
C THR A 652 -18.55 12.25 -14.66
N ALA A 653 -19.44 11.31 -14.37
CA ALA A 653 -19.16 9.91 -14.20
C ALA A 653 -20.05 9.08 -15.12
N GLN A 654 -19.56 7.94 -15.56
CA GLN A 654 -20.29 6.96 -16.35
C GLN A 654 -20.00 5.57 -15.80
N LEU A 655 -21.05 4.77 -15.62
CA LEU A 655 -20.98 3.39 -15.16
C LEU A 655 -20.99 2.43 -16.35
N ALA A 656 -20.50 1.21 -16.16
CA ALA A 656 -20.68 0.17 -17.17
C ALA A 656 -22.17 -0.20 -17.32
N PRO A 657 -22.70 -0.31 -18.54
CA PRO A 657 -24.05 -0.85 -18.78
C PRO A 657 -24.19 -2.23 -18.12
N THR A 658 -25.38 -2.59 -17.66
CA THR A 658 -25.68 -3.90 -17.04
C THR A 658 -26.96 -4.49 -17.64
N SER A 659 -27.26 -5.77 -17.39
CA SER A 659 -28.52 -6.36 -17.84
C SER A 659 -29.76 -5.67 -17.28
N SER A 660 -29.67 -5.08 -16.07
CA SER A 660 -30.71 -4.26 -15.46
C SER A 660 -30.73 -2.81 -15.94
N ASN A 661 -29.65 -2.32 -16.54
CA ASN A 661 -29.56 -0.96 -17.07
C ASN A 661 -28.70 -0.93 -18.34
N LEU A 662 -29.34 -1.11 -19.49
CA LEU A 662 -28.67 -1.27 -20.78
C LEU A 662 -28.02 0.02 -21.31
N ASN A 663 -28.44 1.19 -20.81
CA ASN A 663 -27.90 2.47 -21.23
C ASN A 663 -27.47 3.30 -20.00
N GLU A 664 -26.17 3.45 -19.84
CA GLU A 664 -25.56 4.26 -18.78
C GLU A 664 -25.00 5.55 -19.42
N ALA A 665 -25.84 6.59 -19.50
CA ALA A 665 -25.40 7.91 -19.95
C ALA A 665 -24.49 8.57 -18.89
N PRO A 666 -23.56 9.46 -19.30
CA PRO A 666 -22.78 10.27 -18.36
C PRO A 666 -23.70 11.08 -17.43
N MET A 667 -23.41 11.06 -16.13
CA MET A 667 -24.11 11.82 -15.10
C MET A 667 -23.15 12.77 -14.37
N PRO A 668 -23.61 13.88 -13.79
CA PRO A 668 -22.80 14.67 -12.86
C PRO A 668 -22.16 13.83 -11.77
N LEU A 669 -20.92 14.14 -11.37
CA LEU A 669 -20.22 13.38 -10.31
C LEU A 669 -21.02 13.33 -9.01
N VAL A 670 -21.82 14.37 -8.74
CA VAL A 670 -22.66 14.46 -7.54
C VAL A 670 -23.80 13.45 -7.52
N ASP A 671 -24.19 12.85 -8.66
CA ASP A 671 -25.25 11.83 -8.69
C ASP A 671 -24.70 10.40 -8.53
N LEU A 672 -23.38 10.25 -8.65
CA LEU A 672 -22.72 8.94 -8.64
C LEU A 672 -22.93 8.17 -7.32
N PRO A 673 -22.83 8.76 -6.11
CA PRO A 673 -23.06 8.02 -4.87
C PRO A 673 -24.43 7.34 -4.80
N LYS A 674 -25.50 8.03 -5.23
CA LYS A 674 -26.85 7.46 -5.30
C LYS A 674 -26.89 6.26 -6.25
N ALA A 675 -26.33 6.41 -7.45
CA ALA A 675 -26.29 5.34 -8.44
C ALA A 675 -25.51 4.09 -7.95
N LEU A 676 -24.39 4.28 -7.24
CA LEU A 676 -23.58 3.18 -6.70
C LEU A 676 -24.29 2.40 -5.59
N VAL A 677 -24.99 3.12 -4.70
CA VAL A 677 -25.80 2.55 -3.64
C VAL A 677 -26.97 1.74 -4.20
N GLU A 678 -27.60 2.21 -5.29
CA GLU A 678 -28.62 1.49 -6.05
C GLU A 678 -28.08 0.24 -6.75
N GLY A 679 -26.76 0.03 -6.73
CA GLY A 679 -26.10 -1.15 -7.27
C GLY A 679 -25.84 -1.10 -8.77
N ARG A 680 -25.95 0.08 -9.40
CA ARG A 680 -25.68 0.28 -10.83
C ARG A 680 -24.20 0.03 -11.16
N GLY A 681 -23.92 -0.32 -12.40
CA GLY A 681 -22.55 -0.55 -12.89
C GLY A 681 -21.86 -1.83 -12.40
N ARG A 682 -22.53 -2.69 -11.63
CA ARG A 682 -21.95 -3.94 -11.11
C ARG A 682 -21.84 -4.99 -12.22
N VAL A 683 -20.61 -5.32 -12.59
CA VAL A 683 -20.26 -6.34 -13.58
C VAL A 683 -19.64 -7.54 -12.85
N ARG A 684 -19.95 -8.77 -13.27
CA ARG A 684 -19.31 -9.94 -12.67
C ARG A 684 -17.85 -9.98 -13.08
N ALA A 685 -16.97 -10.40 -12.18
CA ALA A 685 -15.52 -10.43 -12.46
C ALA A 685 -15.14 -11.33 -13.66
N ARG A 686 -16.01 -12.26 -14.07
CA ARG A 686 -15.82 -13.14 -15.23
C ARG A 686 -16.31 -12.56 -16.56
N ASP A 687 -17.13 -11.51 -16.54
CA ASP A 687 -17.76 -10.95 -17.74
C ASP A 687 -16.78 -9.97 -18.43
N ARG A 688 -15.65 -10.51 -18.92
CA ARG A 688 -14.51 -9.74 -19.45
C ARG A 688 -14.85 -8.93 -20.70
N ALA A 689 -15.68 -9.47 -21.60
CA ALA A 689 -16.08 -8.79 -22.82
C ALA A 689 -16.76 -7.44 -22.54
N GLN A 690 -17.72 -7.41 -21.60
CA GLN A 690 -18.40 -6.20 -21.18
C GLN A 690 -17.45 -5.12 -20.62
N LEU A 691 -16.41 -5.55 -19.89
CA LEU A 691 -15.38 -4.65 -19.40
C LEU A 691 -14.50 -4.10 -20.53
N VAL A 692 -14.11 -4.96 -21.48
CA VAL A 692 -13.35 -4.58 -22.67
C VAL A 692 -14.11 -3.58 -23.53
N ASP A 693 -15.41 -3.82 -23.75
CA ASP A 693 -16.28 -2.92 -24.48
C ASP A 693 -16.36 -1.57 -23.77
N PHE A 694 -16.60 -1.54 -22.46
CA PHE A 694 -16.63 -0.31 -21.68
C PHE A 694 -15.32 0.49 -21.78
N LEU A 695 -14.17 -0.19 -21.68
CA LEU A 695 -12.86 0.45 -21.81
C LEU A 695 -12.61 0.99 -23.23
N THR A 696 -13.09 0.30 -24.25
CA THR A 696 -12.98 0.74 -25.65
C THR A 696 -13.82 1.99 -25.89
N HIS A 697 -15.05 2.03 -25.37
CA HIS A 697 -15.90 3.24 -25.42
C HIS A 697 -15.28 4.42 -24.65
N ALA A 698 -14.58 4.15 -23.54
CA ALA A 698 -13.89 5.19 -22.77
C ALA A 698 -12.79 5.91 -23.56
N LEU A 699 -12.20 5.28 -24.58
CA LEU A 699 -11.22 5.90 -25.48
C LEU A 699 -11.86 6.92 -26.45
N ALA A 700 -13.18 6.83 -26.65
CA ALA A 700 -13.94 7.65 -27.59
C ALA A 700 -13.27 7.73 -28.97
N LEU A 701 -13.03 6.57 -29.59
CA LEU A 701 -12.17 6.44 -30.79
C LEU A 701 -12.59 7.33 -31.97
N ASP A 702 -13.88 7.66 -32.07
CA ASP A 702 -14.44 8.51 -33.14
C ASP A 702 -14.32 10.02 -32.88
N SER A 703 -13.84 10.42 -31.70
CA SER A 703 -13.68 11.84 -31.34
C SER A 703 -12.32 12.37 -31.75
N THR A 704 -12.29 13.61 -32.26
CA THR A 704 -11.07 14.37 -32.56
C THR A 704 -10.74 15.43 -31.51
N ALA A 705 -11.53 15.52 -30.44
CA ALA A 705 -11.33 16.51 -29.38
C ALA A 705 -10.08 16.19 -28.54
N ASP A 706 -9.38 17.24 -28.09
CA ASP A 706 -8.22 17.12 -27.21
C ASP A 706 -8.63 16.48 -25.88
N ARG A 707 -8.09 15.29 -25.62
CA ARG A 707 -8.39 14.51 -24.41
C ARG A 707 -7.18 13.78 -23.87
N LEU A 708 -7.12 13.63 -22.56
CA LEU A 708 -6.09 12.87 -21.86
C LEU A 708 -6.75 11.78 -21.00
N LEU A 709 -6.53 10.52 -21.36
CA LEU A 709 -6.93 9.38 -20.53
C LEU A 709 -5.79 8.99 -19.57
N ILE A 710 -6.08 8.99 -18.27
CA ILE A 710 -5.21 8.43 -17.25
C ILE A 710 -5.60 6.97 -17.00
N ALA A 711 -4.71 6.05 -17.36
CA ALA A 711 -4.89 4.61 -17.19
C ALA A 711 -4.09 4.08 -16.00
N ARG A 712 -4.78 3.61 -14.95
CA ARG A 712 -4.12 3.00 -13.79
C ARG A 712 -3.70 1.55 -14.09
N ALA A 713 -2.39 1.33 -14.22
CA ALA A 713 -1.81 0.05 -14.60
C ALA A 713 -2.16 -1.08 -13.62
N HIS A 714 -2.12 -0.80 -12.31
CA HIS A 714 -2.37 -1.80 -11.26
C HIS A 714 -3.71 -2.53 -11.41
N THR A 715 -4.73 -1.85 -11.95
CA THR A 715 -6.06 -2.42 -12.16
C THR A 715 -6.31 -2.88 -13.59
N LEU A 716 -5.70 -2.24 -14.59
CA LEU A 716 -6.06 -2.43 -16.01
C LEU A 716 -5.12 -3.37 -16.78
N ARG A 717 -3.86 -3.53 -16.38
CA ARG A 717 -2.83 -4.26 -17.16
C ARG A 717 -3.00 -5.79 -17.20
N ASN A 718 -4.10 -6.32 -16.66
CA ASN A 718 -4.38 -7.76 -16.70
C ASN A 718 -4.42 -8.23 -18.16
N ARG A 719 -3.87 -9.42 -18.44
CA ARG A 719 -3.81 -10.02 -19.79
C ARG A 719 -5.19 -10.08 -20.47
N GLU A 720 -6.25 -10.36 -19.71
CA GLU A 720 -7.62 -10.47 -20.21
C GLU A 720 -8.36 -9.13 -20.36
N ILE A 721 -7.75 -8.02 -19.90
CA ILE A 721 -8.39 -6.69 -19.87
C ILE A 721 -7.67 -5.75 -20.82
N TRP A 722 -6.40 -5.46 -20.56
CA TRP A 722 -5.61 -4.54 -21.39
C TRP A 722 -4.12 -4.83 -21.25
N SER A 723 -3.66 -5.94 -21.86
CA SER A 723 -2.27 -6.42 -21.75
C SER A 723 -1.22 -5.41 -22.25
N TRP A 724 -1.62 -4.48 -23.13
CA TRP A 724 -0.76 -3.40 -23.63
C TRP A 724 -0.19 -2.51 -22.52
N LEU A 725 -0.86 -2.38 -21.37
CA LEU A 725 -0.38 -1.58 -20.25
C LEU A 725 0.72 -2.28 -19.41
N GLN A 726 1.15 -3.49 -19.80
CA GLN A 726 2.26 -4.19 -19.16
C GLN A 726 3.61 -3.61 -19.62
N ASN A 727 4.64 -3.71 -18.76
CA ASN A 727 5.95 -3.16 -19.05
C ASN A 727 6.53 -3.67 -20.38
N ASP A 728 6.38 -4.96 -20.68
CA ASP A 728 6.96 -5.61 -21.87
C ASP A 728 6.17 -5.37 -23.16
N HIS A 729 4.95 -4.80 -23.07
CA HIS A 729 4.04 -4.65 -24.21
C HIS A 729 3.73 -3.19 -24.55
N ILE A 730 3.95 -2.26 -23.62
CA ILE A 730 3.61 -0.87 -23.83
C ILE A 730 4.56 -0.24 -24.84
N ALA A 731 4.07 0.04 -26.04
CA ALA A 731 4.83 0.69 -27.10
C ALA A 731 4.39 2.16 -27.19
N PRO A 732 5.33 3.13 -27.26
CA PRO A 732 4.97 4.55 -27.32
C PRO A 732 4.23 4.82 -28.63
N ASP A 733 3.14 5.57 -28.54
CA ASP A 733 2.38 6.06 -29.70
C ASP A 733 1.88 4.93 -30.64
N ALA A 734 1.76 3.72 -30.10
CA ALA A 734 1.31 2.53 -30.82
C ALA A 734 0.29 1.77 -29.95
N LEU A 735 -0.93 2.32 -29.90
CA LEU A 735 -2.02 1.84 -29.07
C LEU A 735 -2.53 0.48 -29.57
N VAL A 736 -2.61 -0.47 -28.65
CA VAL A 736 -3.36 -1.72 -28.81
C VAL A 736 -4.63 -1.63 -27.94
N LEU A 737 -5.79 -1.91 -28.52
CA LEU A 737 -7.07 -1.78 -27.85
C LEU A 737 -7.25 -2.81 -26.71
N PRO A 738 -8.12 -2.52 -25.72
CA PRO A 738 -8.48 -3.47 -24.68
C PRO A 738 -8.96 -4.83 -25.25
N GLY A 739 -8.73 -5.90 -24.50
CA GLY A 739 -9.14 -7.27 -24.85
C GLY A 739 -8.24 -8.00 -25.86
N ILE A 740 -7.34 -7.30 -26.54
CA ILE A 740 -6.37 -7.92 -27.46
C ILE A 740 -5.16 -8.44 -26.68
N ASP A 741 -4.82 -9.72 -26.85
CA ASP A 741 -3.66 -10.34 -26.20
C ASP A 741 -2.36 -10.00 -26.93
N CYS A 742 -1.56 -9.12 -26.34
CA CYS A 742 -0.24 -8.71 -26.88
C CYS A 742 0.81 -9.84 -26.89
N SER A 743 0.54 -10.98 -26.24
CA SER A 743 1.46 -12.13 -26.23
C SER A 743 1.18 -13.13 -27.36
N SER A 744 0.11 -12.93 -28.14
CA SER A 744 -0.22 -13.77 -29.29
C SER A 744 0.78 -13.57 -30.44
N ALA A 745 1.01 -14.62 -31.23
CA ALA A 745 1.81 -14.55 -32.46
C ALA A 745 1.07 -13.86 -33.62
N GLU A 746 -0.23 -13.60 -33.47
CA GLU A 746 -1.03 -12.91 -34.49
C GLU A 746 -0.63 -11.43 -34.64
N SER A 747 -0.82 -10.91 -35.85
CA SER A 747 -0.56 -9.50 -36.15
C SER A 747 -1.54 -8.61 -35.38
N VAL A 748 -1.04 -7.96 -34.33
CA VAL A 748 -1.83 -7.01 -33.54
C VAL A 748 -1.95 -5.69 -34.30
N SER A 749 -3.18 -5.30 -34.65
CA SER A 749 -3.47 -3.99 -35.23
C SER A 749 -3.15 -2.88 -34.21
N ARG A 750 -2.23 -1.99 -34.57
CA ARG A 750 -1.81 -0.85 -33.74
C ARG A 750 -2.38 0.44 -34.32
N ARG A 751 -2.88 1.31 -33.46
CA ARG A 751 -3.33 2.66 -33.80
C ARG A 751 -2.24 3.66 -33.43
N THR A 752 -2.02 4.65 -34.28
CA THR A 752 -1.07 5.74 -34.09
C THR A 752 -1.79 7.03 -33.72
N PRO A 753 -1.09 8.06 -33.20
CA PRO A 753 -1.70 9.37 -32.91
C PRO A 753 -2.38 10.00 -34.13
N THR A 754 -1.92 9.70 -35.34
CA THR A 754 -2.56 10.15 -36.59
C THR A 754 -3.92 9.49 -36.82
N ASP A 755 -4.09 8.23 -36.41
CA ASP A 755 -5.37 7.52 -36.50
C ASP A 755 -6.38 8.03 -35.46
N LEU A 756 -5.91 8.60 -34.36
CA LEU A 756 -6.72 9.01 -33.20
C LEU A 756 -6.33 10.45 -32.77
N PRO A 757 -6.60 11.46 -33.61
CA PRO A 757 -6.22 12.83 -33.32
C PRO A 757 -6.87 13.34 -32.02
N GLY A 758 -6.10 14.10 -31.24
CA GLY A 758 -6.52 14.67 -29.97
C GLY A 758 -6.44 13.70 -28.77
N LEU A 759 -6.37 12.38 -28.98
CA LEU A 759 -6.25 11.40 -27.88
C LEU A 759 -4.83 11.36 -27.32
N ARG A 760 -4.71 11.44 -26.00
CA ARG A 760 -3.48 11.20 -25.25
C ARG A 760 -3.75 10.15 -24.18
N ILE A 761 -2.80 9.25 -23.92
CA ILE A 761 -2.91 8.24 -22.87
C ILE A 761 -1.66 8.28 -22.01
N VAL A 762 -1.88 8.43 -20.70
CA VAL A 762 -0.83 8.33 -19.70
C VAL A 762 -1.11 7.14 -18.79
N ARG A 763 -0.18 6.19 -18.77
CA ARG A 763 -0.19 5.09 -17.82
C ARG A 763 0.36 5.57 -16.48
N ILE A 764 -0.32 5.19 -15.40
CA ILE A 764 0.13 5.40 -14.02
C ILE A 764 0.32 4.05 -13.34
N ASN A 765 1.52 3.79 -12.82
CA ASN A 765 1.76 2.67 -11.91
C ASN A 765 1.99 3.20 -10.49
N ASP A 766 1.25 2.63 -9.54
CA ASP A 766 1.33 2.96 -8.12
C ASP A 766 1.65 1.74 -7.24
N ASP A 767 2.19 0.67 -7.81
CA ASP A 767 2.72 -0.47 -7.07
C ASP A 767 4.14 -0.14 -6.55
N SER A 768 4.26 0.20 -5.26
CA SER A 768 5.54 0.59 -4.65
C SER A 768 6.60 -0.50 -4.69
N ASP A 769 6.21 -1.75 -4.92
CA ASP A 769 7.15 -2.86 -4.96
C ASP A 769 7.74 -3.09 -6.37
N GLU A 770 7.19 -2.43 -7.39
CA GLU A 770 7.71 -2.48 -8.76
C GLU A 770 8.53 -1.24 -9.13
N ILE A 771 8.24 -0.11 -8.48
CA ILE A 771 8.79 1.20 -8.86
C ILE A 771 10.00 1.53 -7.99
N PRO A 772 11.16 1.89 -8.57
CA PRO A 772 12.32 2.42 -7.84
C PRO A 772 11.96 3.55 -6.86
N LEU A 773 12.56 3.50 -5.66
CA LEU A 773 12.53 4.63 -4.74
C LEU A 773 13.52 5.70 -5.22
N VAL A 774 13.31 6.96 -4.83
CA VAL A 774 14.22 8.05 -5.19
C VAL A 774 14.33 9.06 -4.06
N PHE A 775 15.56 9.52 -3.80
CA PHE A 775 15.90 10.48 -2.76
C PHE A 775 16.67 11.67 -3.33
N GLY A 776 16.62 12.81 -2.63
CA GLY A 776 17.39 13.99 -3.01
C GLY A 776 18.84 13.84 -2.58
N MET A 777 19.77 14.30 -3.42
CA MET A 777 21.20 14.28 -3.15
C MET A 777 21.86 15.56 -3.66
N ASN A 778 22.83 16.09 -2.91
CA ASN A 778 23.87 17.00 -3.42
C ASN A 778 25.24 16.41 -3.11
N PRO A 779 26.20 16.44 -4.04
CA PRO A 779 27.60 16.18 -3.72
C PRO A 779 28.06 17.11 -2.58
N LEU A 780 28.93 16.64 -1.70
CA LEU A 780 29.64 17.54 -0.79
C LEU A 780 30.55 18.41 -1.66
N GLU A 781 30.45 19.74 -1.54
CA GLU A 781 31.41 20.64 -2.18
C GLU A 781 32.79 20.31 -1.60
N GLU A 782 33.72 19.83 -2.42
CA GLU A 782 35.13 19.83 -2.05
C GLU A 782 35.45 21.29 -1.75
N SER A 783 35.83 21.59 -0.51
CA SER A 783 36.23 22.95 -0.16
C SER A 783 37.32 23.37 -1.13
N ASP A 784 37.02 24.35 -1.99
CA ASP A 784 37.97 25.05 -2.84
C ASP A 784 39.00 25.75 -1.95
N ALA A 785 39.96 24.97 -1.45
CA ALA A 785 41.16 25.44 -0.80
C ALA A 785 42.15 25.90 -1.87
N GLU A 786 41.73 26.79 -2.77
CA GLU A 786 42.61 27.43 -3.77
C GLU A 786 41.88 28.57 -4.52
N SER A 787 41.33 29.56 -3.80
CA SER A 787 41.11 30.90 -4.37
C SER A 787 40.62 31.92 -3.33
N ALA A 788 41.55 32.50 -2.56
CA ALA A 788 41.32 33.79 -1.91
C ALA A 788 42.65 34.52 -1.59
N ASP A 789 43.41 34.87 -2.63
CA ASP A 789 44.24 36.07 -2.56
C ASP A 789 43.32 37.29 -2.79
N ALA A 790 42.74 37.82 -1.71
CA ALA A 790 42.30 39.20 -1.59
C ALA A 790 42.12 39.58 -0.10
N PRO A 791 42.63 40.75 0.34
CA PRO A 791 42.93 40.98 1.75
C PRO A 791 41.74 41.46 2.60
N ALA A 792 41.92 41.20 3.90
CA ALA A 792 41.02 41.40 5.01
C ALA A 792 40.58 42.86 5.30
N GLN A 793 39.40 42.98 5.91
CA GLN A 793 39.15 43.98 6.96
C GLN A 793 38.44 43.35 8.17
N GLY A 794 39.28 43.00 9.17
CA GLY A 794 39.15 43.44 10.57
C GLY A 794 37.97 42.97 11.42
N ALA A 795 38.22 41.95 12.26
CA ALA A 795 38.18 42.12 13.73
C ALA A 795 38.82 40.89 14.40
N VAL A 796 39.96 41.12 15.04
CA VAL A 796 40.80 40.17 15.78
C VAL A 796 40.49 40.35 17.28
N VAL A 797 40.47 39.28 18.09
CA VAL A 797 41.39 38.98 19.24
C VAL A 797 40.49 38.40 20.36
N SER A 798 40.79 37.39 21.18
CA SER A 798 41.76 36.29 21.25
C SER A 798 41.44 35.47 22.53
N GLY A 799 42.03 34.28 22.68
CA GLY A 799 42.04 33.51 23.94
C GLY A 799 42.50 32.07 23.77
N GLU A 800 43.80 31.84 23.96
CA GLU A 800 44.59 30.62 23.67
C GLU A 800 44.49 29.49 24.74
N ASN A 801 44.52 28.22 24.33
CA ASN A 801 45.64 27.27 24.58
C ASN A 801 45.45 25.89 23.87
N PRO A 802 46.53 25.25 23.36
CA PRO A 802 46.57 23.96 22.63
C PRO A 802 47.21 22.81 23.48
N PRO A 803 47.65 21.65 22.94
CA PRO A 803 47.12 20.75 21.90
C PRO A 803 46.92 19.31 22.45
N ASP A 804 45.98 18.52 21.91
CA ASP A 804 46.13 17.05 21.88
C ASP A 804 45.23 16.39 20.81
N GLN A 805 45.89 15.70 19.89
CA GLN A 805 45.42 14.60 19.02
C GLN A 805 44.40 14.89 17.89
N PRO A 806 44.52 14.18 16.75
CA PRO A 806 43.71 14.42 15.57
C PRO A 806 42.29 13.90 15.81
N GLU A 807 41.36 14.80 16.08
CA GLU A 807 39.94 14.49 16.01
C GLU A 807 39.56 14.14 14.57
N THR A 808 39.42 12.84 14.38
CA THR A 808 38.60 12.21 13.35
C THR A 808 37.31 13.00 13.13
N SER A 809 37.07 13.34 11.86
CA SER A 809 35.77 13.59 11.21
C SER A 809 34.55 13.64 12.15
N SER A 810 33.90 14.79 12.19
CA SER A 810 32.58 15.00 12.81
C SER A 810 31.62 13.80 12.57
N PRO A 811 30.90 13.31 13.60
CA PRO A 811 29.98 12.17 13.51
C PRO A 811 28.76 12.38 12.56
N ASP A 812 28.63 13.55 11.93
CA ASP A 812 27.51 13.91 11.06
C ASP A 812 27.65 13.43 9.60
N ASN A 813 28.85 13.07 9.11
CA ASN A 813 29.05 12.68 7.70
C ASN A 813 29.19 11.16 7.52
N VAL A 814 28.09 10.42 7.72
CA VAL A 814 28.04 8.96 7.47
C VAL A 814 27.85 8.62 5.98
N LEU A 815 27.35 9.56 5.17
CA LEU A 815 27.17 9.40 3.74
C LEU A 815 28.11 10.35 2.97
N PRO A 816 28.62 9.97 1.79
CA PRO A 816 29.57 10.78 1.02
C PRO A 816 28.91 11.97 0.28
N TYR A 817 27.67 12.33 0.64
CA TYR A 817 26.86 13.36 -0.01
C TYR A 817 25.78 13.88 0.95
N GLU A 818 25.33 15.12 0.74
CA GLU A 818 24.11 15.62 1.38
C GLU A 818 22.91 14.85 0.83
N TRP A 819 21.98 14.48 1.69
CA TRP A 819 20.80 13.70 1.31
C TRP A 819 19.51 14.29 1.88
N GLY A 820 18.38 13.91 1.29
CA GLY A 820 17.10 14.16 1.92
C GLY A 820 15.88 13.77 1.12
N ARG A 821 14.74 14.24 1.63
CA ARG A 821 13.43 14.00 1.03
C ARG A 821 13.31 14.82 -0.24
N TYR A 822 12.94 14.16 -1.32
CA TYR A 822 12.68 14.81 -2.60
C TYR A 822 11.17 14.96 -2.83
N SER A 823 10.78 16.09 -3.41
CA SER A 823 9.45 16.29 -4.01
C SER A 823 9.65 16.76 -5.44
N GLY A 824 9.08 16.05 -6.40
CA GLY A 824 9.12 16.47 -7.79
C GLY A 824 9.03 15.31 -8.78
N LEU A 825 9.48 15.57 -10.01
CA LEU A 825 9.46 14.66 -11.14
C LEU A 825 10.89 14.41 -11.62
N ILE A 826 11.21 13.16 -11.85
CA ILE A 826 12.53 12.68 -12.29
C ILE A 826 12.34 11.98 -13.64
N PRO A 827 13.13 12.31 -14.67
CA PRO A 827 13.09 11.61 -15.95
C PRO A 827 13.84 10.28 -15.81
N TRP A 828 13.12 9.16 -15.79
CA TRP A 828 13.78 7.85 -15.80
C TRP A 828 14.31 7.51 -17.20
N ASN A 829 13.50 7.81 -18.22
CA ASN A 829 13.86 7.80 -19.65
C ASN A 829 12.92 8.77 -20.40
N ASP A 830 12.98 8.77 -21.73
CA ASP A 830 12.25 9.73 -22.59
C ASP A 830 10.72 9.72 -22.42
N ARG A 831 10.16 8.60 -21.95
CA ARG A 831 8.70 8.40 -21.80
C ARG A 831 8.27 8.13 -20.36
N THR A 832 9.19 7.76 -19.47
CA THR A 832 8.91 7.32 -18.11
C THR A 832 9.47 8.30 -17.10
N TYR A 833 8.63 8.69 -16.14
CA TYR A 833 8.99 9.61 -15.09
C TYR A 833 8.63 9.05 -13.72
N LEU A 834 9.47 9.33 -12.72
CA LEU A 834 9.20 9.02 -11.33
C LEU A 834 8.74 10.29 -10.61
N ALA A 835 7.51 10.27 -10.08
CA ALA A 835 6.90 11.39 -9.38
C ALA A 835 6.86 11.12 -7.86
N VAL A 836 7.59 11.92 -7.09
CA VAL A 836 7.68 11.81 -5.63
C VAL A 836 6.95 12.99 -4.99
N ASN A 837 6.04 12.71 -4.06
CA ASN A 837 5.47 13.72 -3.15
C ASN A 837 5.70 13.21 -1.71
N PRO A 838 6.58 13.84 -0.92
CA PRO A 838 6.76 13.47 0.47
C PRO A 838 5.50 13.85 1.26
N ARG A 839 5.23 13.15 2.36
CA ARG A 839 4.23 13.62 3.33
C ARG A 839 4.70 14.94 3.97
N PRO A 840 3.82 15.73 4.60
CA PRO A 840 4.26 16.83 5.46
C PRO A 840 5.21 16.34 6.57
N ASP A 841 6.16 17.17 6.98
CA ASP A 841 7.18 16.80 7.98
C ASP A 841 6.58 16.46 9.36
N THR A 842 5.38 16.97 9.67
CA THR A 842 4.64 16.67 10.92
C THR A 842 4.29 15.19 11.11
N HIS A 843 4.37 14.38 10.06
CA HIS A 843 4.13 12.93 10.10
C HIS A 843 5.40 12.10 9.86
N GLN A 844 6.58 12.70 10.03
CA GLN A 844 7.83 12.04 9.74
C GLN A 844 8.85 12.25 10.86
N LEU A 845 9.67 11.22 11.09
CA LEU A 845 10.90 11.29 11.88
C LEU A 845 11.78 12.49 11.48
N SER A 846 12.56 13.05 12.40
CA SER A 846 13.56 14.07 12.04
C SER A 846 14.56 13.51 11.04
N LYS A 847 15.13 14.35 10.15
CA LYS A 847 16.21 13.94 9.24
C LYS A 847 17.43 13.40 9.99
N SER A 848 17.68 13.88 11.21
CA SER A 848 18.78 13.43 12.05
C SER A 848 18.56 12.04 12.68
N VAL A 849 17.38 11.43 12.52
CA VAL A 849 17.05 10.16 13.16
C VAL A 849 17.07 9.04 12.12
N SER A 850 18.02 8.11 12.31
CA SER A 850 18.10 6.84 11.57
C SER A 850 17.64 5.71 12.46
N LYS A 851 16.87 4.77 11.92
CA LYS A 851 16.51 3.55 12.65
C LYS A 851 17.61 2.49 12.59
N TYR A 852 18.63 2.66 11.73
CA TYR A 852 19.80 1.80 11.69
C TYR A 852 20.93 2.25 12.63
N LEU A 853 21.20 3.55 12.70
CA LEU A 853 22.32 4.10 13.48
C LEU A 853 21.90 4.69 14.83
N GLY A 854 20.62 5.02 15.00
CA GLY A 854 20.08 5.63 16.21
C GLY A 854 19.85 4.63 17.35
N ASP A 855 19.28 5.13 18.44
CA ASP A 855 18.84 4.30 19.57
C ASP A 855 17.71 3.36 19.11
N ASP A 856 17.64 2.15 19.67
CA ASP A 856 16.53 1.22 19.44
C ASP A 856 15.17 1.87 19.74
N ARG A 857 15.11 2.86 20.65
CA ARG A 857 13.91 3.68 20.91
C ARG A 857 13.40 4.47 19.70
N ASP A 858 14.24 4.79 18.72
CA ASP A 858 13.80 5.48 17.50
C ASP A 858 12.86 4.62 16.64
N VAL A 859 12.82 3.31 16.88
CA VAL A 859 11.90 2.38 16.22
C VAL A 859 10.44 2.60 16.63
N THR A 860 10.16 3.17 17.80
CA THR A 860 8.79 3.54 18.22
C THR A 860 8.22 4.70 17.40
N ARG A 861 9.09 5.43 16.69
CA ARG A 861 8.69 6.62 15.94
C ARG A 861 8.29 6.27 14.51
N HIS A 862 7.23 6.89 14.02
CA HIS A 862 6.73 6.64 12.67
C HIS A 862 7.67 7.19 11.58
N GLY A 863 8.13 6.30 10.69
CA GLY A 863 8.84 6.67 9.47
C GLY A 863 7.91 6.58 8.26
N ALA A 864 7.90 7.60 7.41
CA ALA A 864 7.15 7.53 6.16
C ALA A 864 8.05 7.00 5.03
N ASN A 865 7.84 5.74 4.61
CA ASN A 865 8.50 5.24 3.41
C ASN A 865 8.04 6.08 2.21
N PRO A 866 8.95 6.73 1.45
CA PRO A 866 8.56 7.41 0.23
C PRO A 866 8.01 6.37 -0.74
N ARG A 867 6.98 6.78 -1.47
CA ARG A 867 6.41 5.94 -2.52
C ARG A 867 6.40 6.73 -3.81
N SER A 868 7.29 6.35 -4.72
CA SER A 868 7.30 6.84 -6.09
C SER A 868 6.00 6.46 -6.80
N LEU A 869 5.59 7.31 -7.73
CA LEU A 869 4.56 7.04 -8.72
C LEU A 869 5.22 7.04 -10.09
N GLU A 870 5.06 5.99 -10.87
CA GLU A 870 5.53 5.94 -12.26
C GLU A 870 4.47 6.61 -13.14
N ILE A 871 4.92 7.57 -13.95
CA ILE A 871 4.13 8.25 -14.98
C ILE A 871 4.76 7.91 -16.32
N HIS A 872 4.04 7.16 -17.15
CA HIS A 872 4.49 6.78 -18.48
C HIS A 872 3.62 7.44 -19.55
N ILE A 873 4.24 8.23 -20.43
CA ILE A 873 3.58 8.90 -21.56
C ILE A 873 3.41 7.89 -22.69
N SER A 874 2.30 7.15 -22.66
CA SER A 874 2.06 5.99 -23.52
C SER A 874 1.64 6.35 -24.93
N PHE A 875 0.86 7.42 -25.08
CA PHE A 875 0.33 7.86 -26.36
C PHE A 875 0.20 9.38 -26.34
N GLN A 876 0.96 10.08 -27.19
CA GLN A 876 0.95 11.54 -27.27
C GLN A 876 0.73 12.03 -28.71
N GLN A 877 0.24 13.25 -28.85
CA GLN A 877 0.12 13.90 -30.15
C GLN A 877 1.51 14.42 -30.61
N PRO A 878 1.77 14.52 -31.92
CA PRO A 878 3.09 14.94 -32.43
C PRO A 878 3.59 16.31 -31.93
N THR A 879 2.67 17.20 -31.54
CA THR A 879 2.97 18.53 -31.01
C THR A 879 3.20 18.57 -29.50
N ASP A 880 2.99 17.44 -28.80
CA ASP A 880 3.10 17.39 -27.35
C ASP A 880 4.56 17.29 -26.89
N ASN A 881 4.81 17.78 -25.68
CA ASN A 881 6.05 17.53 -24.96
C ASN A 881 5.80 16.54 -23.81
N THR A 882 6.55 15.43 -23.79
CA THR A 882 6.43 14.36 -22.78
C THR A 882 6.58 14.89 -21.35
N THR A 883 7.52 15.80 -21.14
CA THR A 883 7.81 16.38 -19.83
C THR A 883 6.69 17.29 -19.36
N ASP A 884 6.11 18.10 -20.25
CA ASP A 884 4.96 18.95 -19.93
C ASP A 884 3.72 18.11 -19.57
N LEU A 885 3.46 17.00 -20.28
CA LEU A 885 2.38 16.07 -19.94
C LEU A 885 2.63 15.37 -18.59
N ALA A 886 3.85 14.91 -18.33
CA ALA A 886 4.19 14.27 -17.05
C ALA A 886 4.08 15.27 -15.88
N ALA A 887 4.53 16.51 -16.08
CA ALA A 887 4.38 17.59 -15.11
C ALA A 887 2.91 17.94 -14.86
N TYR A 888 2.08 17.96 -15.91
CA TYR A 888 0.64 18.14 -15.80
C TYR A 888 0.01 17.06 -14.91
N VAL A 889 0.28 15.78 -15.20
CA VAL A 889 -0.28 14.65 -14.44
C VAL A 889 0.22 14.62 -12.99
N ASN A 890 1.48 14.97 -12.74
CA ASN A 890 1.97 15.15 -11.36
C ASN A 890 1.30 16.35 -10.65
N GLY A 891 1.02 17.43 -11.38
CA GLY A 891 0.29 18.61 -10.90
C GLY A 891 -1.15 18.30 -10.50
N LEU A 892 -1.82 17.40 -11.23
CA LEU A 892 -3.19 16.96 -10.92
C LEU A 892 -3.34 16.34 -9.52
N ARG A 893 -2.26 15.85 -8.90
CA ARG A 893 -2.24 15.35 -7.51
C ARG A 893 -2.38 16.46 -6.46
N ARG A 894 -2.29 17.72 -6.88
CA ARG A 894 -2.48 18.93 -6.06
C ARG A 894 -3.73 19.71 -6.46
N CYS A 895 -4.46 19.25 -7.48
CA CYS A 895 -5.66 19.91 -7.98
C CYS A 895 -6.90 19.52 -7.17
N HIS A 896 -6.83 19.67 -5.84
CA HIS A 896 -7.89 19.28 -4.92
C HIS A 896 -8.26 20.45 -4.02
N MET A 897 -9.54 20.86 -4.04
CA MET A 897 -10.03 21.90 -3.12
C MET A 897 -10.23 21.37 -1.70
N HIS A 898 -10.39 20.05 -1.55
CA HIS A 898 -10.71 19.44 -0.25
C HIS A 898 -9.47 19.13 0.61
N THR A 899 -8.26 19.28 0.08
CA THR A 899 -7.00 18.99 0.81
C THR A 899 -5.85 19.85 0.29
N ALA A 900 -5.06 20.41 1.20
CA ALA A 900 -3.78 21.05 0.87
C ALA A 900 -2.63 20.03 0.76
N THR A 901 -2.81 18.81 1.28
CA THR A 901 -1.84 17.73 1.18
C THR A 901 -1.94 17.08 -0.20
N PRO A 902 -0.82 16.98 -0.96
CA PRO A 902 -0.81 16.29 -2.25
C PRO A 902 -1.28 14.84 -2.11
N THR A 903 -2.15 14.41 -3.01
CA THR A 903 -2.69 13.04 -3.03
C THR A 903 -1.70 12.07 -3.69
N ARG A 904 -1.92 10.76 -3.48
CA ARG A 904 -1.13 9.72 -4.15
C ARG A 904 -1.47 9.67 -5.64
N LEU A 905 -2.76 9.70 -5.97
CA LEU A 905 -3.28 9.52 -7.33
C LEU A 905 -3.65 10.88 -7.94
N PRO A 906 -3.53 11.07 -9.27
CA PRO A 906 -4.05 12.26 -9.95
C PRO A 906 -5.54 12.50 -9.70
N TYR A 907 -5.99 13.74 -9.89
CA TYR A 907 -7.32 14.26 -9.56
C TYR A 907 -8.48 13.27 -9.71
N LEU A 908 -8.78 12.83 -10.93
CA LEU A 908 -9.93 11.95 -11.21
C LEU A 908 -9.78 10.55 -10.61
N LEU A 909 -8.58 9.96 -10.61
CA LEU A 909 -8.35 8.66 -9.97
C LEU A 909 -8.52 8.75 -8.45
N HIS A 910 -8.12 9.87 -7.83
CA HIS A 910 -8.38 10.11 -6.41
C HIS A 910 -9.87 10.26 -6.13
N LEU A 911 -10.62 11.01 -6.96
CA LEU A 911 -12.08 11.11 -6.83
C LEU A 911 -12.77 9.75 -6.96
N ALA A 912 -12.41 8.95 -7.97
CA ALA A 912 -12.96 7.60 -8.14
C ALA A 912 -12.66 6.69 -6.95
N ARG A 913 -11.45 6.80 -6.36
CA ARG A 913 -11.07 6.06 -5.15
C ARG A 913 -11.92 6.45 -3.94
N LEU A 914 -12.33 7.72 -3.81
CA LEU A 914 -13.25 8.14 -2.75
C LEU A 914 -14.65 7.55 -2.93
N MET A 915 -15.08 7.29 -4.17
CA MET A 915 -16.40 6.71 -4.45
C MET A 915 -16.54 5.24 -4.04
N GLU A 916 -15.43 4.53 -3.81
CA GLU A 916 -15.46 3.14 -3.34
C GLU A 916 -16.18 2.96 -2.01
N GLU A 917 -16.29 4.01 -1.19
CA GLU A 917 -17.03 3.94 0.07
C GLU A 917 -18.55 3.74 -0.09
N TYR A 918 -19.08 3.95 -1.30
CA TYR A 918 -20.49 3.74 -1.67
C TYR A 918 -20.71 2.38 -2.36
N ILE A 919 -19.67 1.54 -2.45
CA ILE A 919 -19.71 0.23 -3.12
C ILE A 919 -19.62 -0.88 -2.06
N GLU A 920 -20.57 -1.81 -2.07
CA GLU A 920 -20.67 -2.91 -1.08
C GLU A 920 -19.79 -4.14 -1.32
#